data_AF-A8XIK6-F1
#
_entry.id   AF-A8XIK6-F1
#
_cell.length_a   1.000
_cell.length_b   1.000
_cell.length_c   1.000
_cell.angle_alpha   90.00
_cell.angle_beta   90.00
_cell.angle_gamma   90.00
#
_symmetry.space_group_name_H-M   'P 1'
#
loop_
_entity.id
_entity.type
_entity.pdbx_description
1 polymer ?
#
loop_
_entity_poly.entity_id
_entity_poly.type
_entity_poly.pdbx_seq_one_letter_code
_entity_poly.pdbx_strand_id
1 'polypeptide(L)'
;MNYDAAGDRWANPPQPVAAAEHAPAAFDHSMVSEEYEHDKKKNPAPKQGVSFTQALLASGHEKSDGKIKLTASSFMEVGSYAVFLIVLVYVAFAQNSIQSYYYTKVMSDLFVSASGANGAPAFGSCTSMDNIWDWFSQVLVPGIYWTETSNSTDNENMIYYENRILGEPRIRMLKVTNDSCTVMKSFQREIKECFANYEEKFEDREMVADGSVDAFLYATAKELENYDTVGTISTYGGGGFVQKLPVSGSTEAESAIATLKSKRWIDRGTRAIVVDFALYNANINLFCVIKLLFELPASGGVITTPKIMTYNLMTYQSSAGTRMIVFEGIFCGFVLFFIFEELFAIARHRLHYLTQFWNLVDVALLGFSVATIILSMKRTKTATNRVNSVIENGLTNAPFDDVTSAENAYLNIKAVVVFIAWVKVFKFISVNKTMSQLSSTLTRSAKDIGGFAVMFAVFFFAFAQFGYLCFGTQIADYSNLYNSAFALLRLILGDFNFSALENCNRFFGPAFFIAYVFFVSFILLNMFLAIINDSYVEVKAELARKKDGEGILDWFMNIVRGLTKRGKRPDGPSEDATYEDYKIMLYRAGYAEKDINEAFTRFNVTTMTEHIPEKMAEDIADEVARTTEQKRHYMENHRDYANLNRRVDQMQESVFSIVDRIENVSATLQTIEKQRIQQQDGGNLMDLSNLLTKQVRNRESARCQTITALADKKEE
;
A
#
# COMPACT_ATOMS: atom_id res chain seq x y z
N MET A 1 9.58 54.75 -76.46
CA MET A 1 8.68 55.25 -77.52
C MET A 1 7.34 54.57 -77.29
N ASN A 2 6.46 55.18 -76.51
CA ASN A 2 5.42 56.15 -76.89
C ASN A 2 4.12 55.49 -77.39
N TYR A 3 3.05 55.81 -76.64
CA TYR A 3 1.62 55.89 -77.00
C TYR A 3 0.73 54.63 -77.05
N ASP A 4 -0.08 54.51 -75.99
CA ASP A 4 -1.56 54.59 -75.96
C ASP A 4 -2.48 53.64 -76.77
N ALA A 5 -3.37 53.05 -75.96
CA ALA A 5 -4.84 53.05 -76.05
C ALA A 5 -5.58 51.97 -76.87
N ALA A 6 -6.38 51.23 -76.09
CA ALA A 6 -7.79 50.87 -76.26
C ALA A 6 -8.19 49.84 -77.34
N GLY A 7 -8.92 48.82 -76.88
CA GLY A 7 -9.93 48.15 -77.70
C GLY A 7 -9.99 46.63 -77.59
N ASP A 8 -10.61 46.15 -76.51
CA ASP A 8 -11.57 45.05 -76.49
C ASP A 8 -11.21 43.62 -76.96
N ARG A 9 -11.48 42.70 -76.01
CA ARG A 9 -12.36 41.53 -76.14
C ARG A 9 -11.75 40.14 -76.45
N TRP A 10 -12.09 39.23 -75.53
CA TRP A 10 -12.09 37.76 -75.57
C TRP A 10 -10.75 37.03 -75.40
N ALA A 11 -10.43 36.72 -74.13
CA ALA A 11 -9.47 35.67 -73.78
C ALA A 11 -10.17 34.55 -73.00
N ASN A 12 -10.35 33.44 -73.72
CA ASN A 12 -10.34 32.01 -73.34
C ASN A 12 -11.14 31.47 -72.13
N PRO A 13 -11.68 30.24 -72.29
CA PRO A 13 -12.89 29.80 -71.60
C PRO A 13 -12.62 29.19 -70.21
N PRO A 14 -13.52 29.41 -69.23
CA PRO A 14 -13.49 28.70 -67.96
C PRO A 14 -14.09 27.28 -68.08
N GLN A 15 -13.50 26.36 -67.31
CA GLN A 15 -13.93 24.98 -67.14
C GLN A 15 -15.38 24.88 -66.63
N PRO A 16 -16.16 23.86 -67.03
CA PRO A 16 -17.56 23.75 -66.63
C PRO A 16 -17.69 23.39 -65.15
N VAL A 17 -18.37 24.29 -64.42
CA VAL A 17 -19.02 24.03 -63.14
C VAL A 17 -20.22 23.11 -63.41
N ALA A 18 -20.19 21.89 -62.90
CA ALA A 18 -21.36 21.01 -62.89
C ALA A 18 -22.27 21.42 -61.74
N ALA A 19 -23.45 21.91 -62.10
CA ALA A 19 -24.58 22.15 -61.22
C ALA A 19 -25.21 20.82 -60.76
N ALA A 20 -25.90 20.91 -59.63
CA ALA A 20 -26.58 19.84 -58.93
C ALA A 20 -27.62 19.08 -59.77
N GLU A 21 -27.65 17.77 -59.61
CA GLU A 21 -28.86 16.96 -59.70
C GLU A 21 -29.04 16.19 -58.40
N HIS A 22 -30.16 16.47 -57.72
CA HIS A 22 -30.62 15.81 -56.52
C HIS A 22 -31.01 14.35 -56.81
N ALA A 23 -30.38 13.40 -56.12
CA ALA A 23 -30.93 12.08 -55.90
C ALA A 23 -31.41 11.98 -54.43
N PRO A 24 -32.63 11.47 -54.16
CA PRO A 24 -33.17 11.38 -52.81
C PRO A 24 -32.39 10.34 -52.00
N ALA A 25 -32.04 10.70 -50.76
CA ALA A 25 -31.37 9.83 -49.81
C ALA A 25 -32.19 8.55 -49.56
N ALA A 26 -31.57 7.40 -49.82
CA ALA A 26 -32.08 6.11 -49.37
C ALA A 26 -32.15 6.11 -47.83
N PHE A 27 -33.32 5.74 -47.29
CA PHE A 27 -33.59 5.67 -45.86
C PHE A 27 -32.86 4.46 -45.27
N ASP A 28 -31.84 4.71 -44.46
CA ASP A 28 -31.01 3.69 -43.81
C ASP A 28 -31.83 2.98 -42.71
N HIS A 29 -32.19 1.72 -42.96
CA HIS A 29 -32.98 0.90 -42.03
C HIS A 29 -32.15 0.27 -40.90
N SER A 30 -30.85 0.56 -40.78
CA SER A 30 -29.97 -0.03 -39.75
C SER A 30 -30.16 0.56 -38.34
N MET A 31 -30.60 1.82 -38.21
CA MET A 31 -30.76 2.50 -36.90
C MET A 31 -31.93 1.98 -36.05
N VAL A 32 -32.95 1.37 -36.66
CA VAL A 32 -34.15 0.93 -35.92
C VAL A 32 -33.89 -0.34 -35.10
N SER A 33 -32.85 -1.12 -35.44
CA SER A 33 -32.51 -2.37 -34.74
C SER A 33 -31.71 -2.18 -33.44
N GLU A 34 -30.83 -1.18 -33.37
CA GLU A 34 -29.99 -0.96 -32.18
C GLU A 34 -30.73 -0.22 -31.06
N GLU A 35 -31.63 0.71 -31.40
CA GLU A 35 -32.47 1.42 -30.42
C GLU A 35 -33.47 0.45 -29.76
N TYR A 36 -33.81 -0.65 -30.44
CA TYR A 36 -34.71 -1.69 -29.93
C TYR A 36 -34.05 -2.72 -29.00
N GLU A 37 -32.74 -3.01 -29.16
CA GLU A 37 -32.02 -3.89 -28.24
C GLU A 37 -31.54 -3.17 -26.98
N HIS A 38 -31.29 -1.85 -27.05
CA HIS A 38 -30.81 -1.07 -25.92
C HIS A 38 -31.86 -0.95 -24.79
N ASP A 39 -33.15 -0.94 -25.11
CA ASP A 39 -34.23 -0.84 -24.11
C ASP A 39 -34.56 -2.15 -23.40
N LYS A 40 -34.17 -3.30 -23.97
CA LYS A 40 -34.45 -4.62 -23.38
C LYS A 40 -33.66 -4.92 -22.11
N LYS A 41 -32.57 -4.18 -21.86
CA LYS A 41 -31.68 -4.38 -20.69
C LYS A 41 -32.12 -3.64 -19.42
N LYS A 42 -33.08 -2.72 -19.49
CA LYS A 42 -33.43 -1.88 -18.32
C LYS A 42 -34.62 -2.35 -17.49
N ASN A 43 -35.52 -3.17 -18.00
CA ASN A 43 -36.65 -3.69 -17.22
C ASN A 43 -36.93 -5.17 -17.55
N PRO A 44 -37.09 -6.07 -16.55
CA PRO A 44 -37.53 -7.44 -16.81
C PRO A 44 -38.96 -7.45 -17.36
N ALA A 45 -39.26 -8.38 -18.27
CA ALA A 45 -40.61 -8.53 -18.82
C ALA A 45 -41.63 -8.84 -17.69
N PRO A 46 -42.85 -8.26 -17.73
CA PRO A 46 -43.87 -8.55 -16.74
C PRO A 46 -44.26 -10.04 -16.81
N LYS A 47 -44.35 -10.69 -15.64
CA LYS A 47 -44.81 -12.07 -15.52
C LYS A 47 -46.28 -12.15 -15.94
N GLN A 48 -46.60 -13.07 -16.85
CA GLN A 48 -47.97 -13.27 -17.33
C GLN A 48 -48.92 -13.63 -16.17
N GLY A 49 -50.05 -12.92 -16.08
CA GLY A 49 -51.22 -13.31 -15.29
C GLY A 49 -51.28 -12.89 -13.82
N VAL A 50 -50.52 -11.88 -13.38
CA VAL A 50 -50.53 -11.40 -11.98
C VAL A 50 -51.29 -10.08 -11.87
N SER A 51 -52.27 -9.98 -10.96
CA SER A 51 -53.02 -8.74 -10.69
C SER A 51 -52.08 -7.59 -10.25
N PHE A 52 -52.38 -6.37 -10.71
CA PHE A 52 -51.59 -5.14 -10.49
C PHE A 52 -51.18 -4.95 -9.04
N THR A 53 -52.07 -5.19 -8.08
CA THR A 53 -51.84 -5.05 -6.64
C THR A 53 -50.81 -6.07 -6.10
N GLN A 54 -50.77 -7.30 -6.63
CA GLN A 54 -49.78 -8.31 -6.25
C GLN A 54 -48.39 -8.01 -6.82
N ALA A 55 -48.29 -7.50 -8.04
CA ALA A 55 -47.01 -7.09 -8.63
C ALA A 55 -46.43 -5.85 -7.92
N LEU A 56 -47.31 -4.97 -7.44
CA LEU A 56 -46.95 -3.76 -6.70
C LEU A 56 -46.39 -4.07 -5.30
N LEU A 57 -47.09 -4.92 -4.54
CA LEU A 57 -46.65 -5.36 -3.22
C LEU A 57 -45.35 -6.18 -3.31
N ALA A 58 -45.21 -7.04 -4.32
CA ALA A 58 -44.00 -7.83 -4.52
C ALA A 58 -42.79 -6.95 -4.85
N SER A 59 -42.90 -6.00 -5.78
CA SER A 59 -41.76 -5.16 -6.19
C SER A 59 -41.31 -4.14 -5.13
N GLY A 60 -42.25 -3.63 -4.32
CA GLY A 60 -41.97 -2.76 -3.18
C GLY A 60 -41.31 -3.50 -2.01
N HIS A 61 -41.83 -4.69 -1.66
CA HIS A 61 -41.23 -5.54 -0.62
C HIS A 61 -39.83 -6.05 -1.02
N GLU A 62 -39.62 -6.50 -2.26
CA GLU A 62 -38.34 -7.10 -2.67
C GLU A 62 -37.17 -6.09 -2.70
N LYS A 63 -37.43 -4.84 -3.13
CA LYS A 63 -36.42 -3.76 -3.13
C LYS A 63 -36.22 -3.12 -1.75
N SER A 64 -37.28 -3.02 -0.92
CA SER A 64 -37.17 -2.54 0.46
C SER A 64 -36.44 -3.57 1.32
N ASP A 65 -36.82 -4.84 1.26
CA ASP A 65 -36.17 -5.93 1.99
C ASP A 65 -34.72 -6.13 1.55
N GLY A 66 -34.40 -5.97 0.26
CA GLY A 66 -33.02 -6.03 -0.24
C GLY A 66 -32.14 -4.90 0.29
N LYS A 67 -32.65 -3.66 0.32
CA LYS A 67 -31.94 -2.51 0.90
C LYS A 67 -31.79 -2.63 2.41
N ILE A 68 -32.85 -3.04 3.12
CA ILE A 68 -32.85 -3.25 4.57
C ILE A 68 -31.87 -4.36 4.96
N LYS A 69 -31.83 -5.48 4.22
CA LYS A 69 -30.88 -6.57 4.43
C LYS A 69 -29.43 -6.14 4.19
N LEU A 70 -29.17 -5.36 3.15
CA LEU A 70 -27.83 -4.84 2.86
C LEU A 70 -27.34 -3.90 3.97
N THR A 71 -28.19 -2.99 4.45
CA THR A 71 -27.86 -2.08 5.55
C THR A 71 -27.68 -2.82 6.88
N ALA A 72 -28.53 -3.80 7.19
CA ALA A 72 -28.43 -4.59 8.42
C ALA A 72 -27.13 -5.42 8.46
N SER A 73 -26.72 -6.00 7.32
CA SER A 73 -25.44 -6.72 7.20
C SER A 73 -24.25 -5.81 7.49
N SER A 74 -24.24 -4.58 6.96
CA SER A 74 -23.17 -3.62 7.24
C SER A 74 -23.13 -3.17 8.70
N PHE A 75 -24.29 -3.01 9.36
CA PHE A 75 -24.33 -2.72 10.80
C PHE A 75 -23.79 -3.88 11.65
N MET A 76 -24.08 -5.12 11.28
CA MET A 76 -23.53 -6.29 11.95
C MET A 76 -22.01 -6.38 11.80
N GLU A 77 -21.47 -6.04 10.63
CA GLU A 77 -20.02 -5.99 10.38
C GLU A 77 -19.33 -4.90 11.22
N VAL A 78 -19.92 -3.70 11.31
CA VAL A 78 -19.43 -2.62 12.18
C VAL A 78 -19.47 -3.05 13.64
N GLY A 79 -20.57 -3.67 14.07
CA GLY A 79 -20.76 -4.15 15.45
C GLY A 79 -19.74 -5.24 15.81
N SER A 80 -19.55 -6.24 14.96
CA SER A 80 -18.56 -7.31 15.19
C SER A 80 -17.14 -6.76 15.22
N TYR A 81 -16.82 -5.81 14.34
CA TYR A 81 -15.53 -5.14 14.32
C TYR A 81 -15.28 -4.27 15.56
N ALA A 82 -16.30 -3.56 16.05
CA ALA A 82 -16.19 -2.78 17.28
C ALA A 82 -15.89 -3.68 18.50
N VAL A 83 -16.55 -4.84 18.59
CA VAL A 83 -16.25 -5.82 19.64
C VAL A 83 -14.82 -6.36 19.49
N PHE A 84 -14.39 -6.71 18.27
CA PHE A 84 -13.00 -7.10 18.01
C PHE A 84 -12.01 -6.04 18.46
N LEU A 85 -12.25 -4.76 18.14
CA LEU A 85 -11.38 -3.65 18.51
C LEU A 85 -11.29 -3.50 20.04
N ILE A 86 -12.42 -3.60 20.75
CA ILE A 86 -12.45 -3.54 22.22
C ILE A 86 -11.64 -4.70 22.82
N VAL A 87 -11.80 -5.92 22.30
CA VAL A 87 -11.04 -7.10 22.76
C VAL A 87 -9.55 -6.91 22.49
N LEU A 88 -9.17 -6.49 21.27
CA LEU A 88 -7.78 -6.26 20.89
C LEU A 88 -7.12 -5.20 21.78
N VAL A 89 -7.80 -4.06 22.02
CA VAL A 89 -7.30 -2.99 22.88
C VAL A 89 -7.16 -3.49 24.32
N TYR A 90 -8.16 -4.22 24.84
CA TYR A 90 -8.06 -4.79 26.18
C TYR A 90 -6.86 -5.73 26.31
N VAL A 91 -6.68 -6.69 25.39
CA VAL A 91 -5.55 -7.62 25.38
C VAL A 91 -4.22 -6.86 25.26
N ALA A 92 -4.15 -5.83 24.41
CA ALA A 92 -2.91 -5.11 24.20
C ALA A 92 -2.46 -4.28 25.41
N PHE A 93 -3.42 -3.65 26.10
CA PHE A 93 -3.16 -2.74 27.23
C PHE A 93 -3.16 -3.43 28.58
N ALA A 94 -3.89 -4.54 28.78
CA ALA A 94 -3.94 -5.26 30.07
C ALA A 94 -2.56 -5.76 30.53
N GLN A 95 -1.63 -5.96 29.60
CA GLN A 95 -0.25 -6.37 29.89
C GLN A 95 0.65 -5.20 30.32
N ASN A 96 0.27 -3.95 29.99
CA ASN A 96 1.07 -2.76 30.26
C ASN A 96 0.53 -2.04 31.50
N SER A 97 1.27 -2.11 32.60
CA SER A 97 0.96 -1.33 33.81
C SER A 97 1.73 -0.02 33.85
N ILE A 98 1.12 1.04 34.39
CA ILE A 98 1.81 2.31 34.69
C ILE A 98 2.99 2.10 35.65
N GLN A 99 2.95 1.05 36.47
CA GLN A 99 4.04 0.70 37.38
C GLN A 99 5.34 0.35 36.63
N SER A 100 5.24 -0.19 35.41
CA SER A 100 6.41 -0.53 34.59
C SER A 100 7.24 0.72 34.25
N TYR A 101 6.57 1.86 34.02
CA TYR A 101 7.24 3.13 33.75
C TYR A 101 7.97 3.66 34.99
N TYR A 102 7.31 3.72 36.14
CA TYR A 102 7.94 4.20 37.37
C TYR A 102 9.09 3.31 37.81
N TYR A 103 8.96 1.99 37.64
CA TYR A 103 10.03 1.06 37.96
C TYR A 103 11.25 1.26 37.05
N THR A 104 11.03 1.38 35.74
CA THR A 104 12.09 1.71 34.77
C THR A 104 12.76 3.05 35.09
N LYS A 105 11.97 4.07 35.46
CA LYS A 105 12.47 5.40 35.81
C LYS A 105 13.37 5.36 37.04
N VAL A 106 12.94 4.72 38.13
CA VAL A 106 13.74 4.61 39.37
C VAL A 106 15.06 3.89 39.11
N MET A 107 15.03 2.82 38.31
CA MET A 107 16.26 2.11 37.92
C MET A 107 17.17 2.97 37.01
N SER A 108 16.58 3.77 36.12
CA SER A 108 17.34 4.73 35.31
C SER A 108 17.97 5.82 36.16
N ASP A 109 17.25 6.36 37.14
CA ASP A 109 17.77 7.40 38.01
C ASP A 109 18.94 6.88 38.86
N LEU A 110 18.88 5.61 39.31
CA LEU A 110 19.94 4.98 40.10
C LEU A 110 21.23 4.68 39.29
N PHE A 111 21.12 4.12 38.09
CA PHE A 111 22.30 3.67 37.34
C PHE A 111 22.77 4.64 36.25
N VAL A 112 21.85 5.44 35.69
CA VAL A 112 22.15 6.31 34.54
C VAL A 112 22.38 7.76 34.97
N SER A 113 21.49 8.30 35.81
CA SER A 113 21.48 9.71 36.21
C SER A 113 22.32 9.99 37.45
N ALA A 114 22.51 9.01 38.34
CA ALA A 114 23.28 9.17 39.56
C ALA A 114 24.76 9.43 39.26
N SER A 115 25.34 10.37 40.01
CA SER A 115 26.79 10.64 40.02
C SER A 115 27.41 10.07 41.28
N GLY A 116 28.67 9.64 41.22
CA GLY A 116 29.37 9.09 42.37
C GLY A 116 29.71 10.15 43.42
N ALA A 117 29.76 9.75 44.69
CA ALA A 117 29.99 10.66 45.82
C ALA A 117 31.32 11.44 45.73
N ASN A 118 32.35 10.90 45.07
CA ASN A 118 33.66 11.53 44.93
C ASN A 118 33.87 12.22 43.57
N GLY A 119 32.79 12.66 42.93
CA GLY A 119 32.84 13.37 41.65
C GLY A 119 32.95 12.45 40.43
N ALA A 120 32.68 11.15 40.57
CA ALA A 120 32.56 10.28 39.41
C ALA A 120 31.36 10.71 38.55
N PRO A 121 31.54 10.80 37.21
CA PRO A 121 30.47 11.21 36.32
C PRO A 121 29.32 10.20 36.33
N ALA A 122 28.13 10.69 36.04
CA ALA A 122 26.99 9.85 35.71
C ALA A 122 27.28 9.02 34.45
N PHE A 123 26.56 7.91 34.27
CA PHE A 123 26.75 7.02 33.11
C PHE A 123 26.67 7.80 31.79
N GLY A 124 25.67 8.66 31.64
CA GLY A 124 25.47 9.46 30.43
C GLY A 124 26.56 10.51 30.16
N SER A 125 27.44 10.81 31.13
CA SER A 125 28.53 11.77 31.01
C SER A 125 29.93 11.14 31.07
N CYS A 126 30.03 9.81 30.98
CA CYS A 126 31.30 9.11 30.87
C CYS A 126 31.96 9.38 29.50
N THR A 127 33.06 10.13 29.49
CA THR A 127 33.81 10.47 28.26
C THR A 127 35.16 9.76 28.12
N SER A 128 35.76 9.28 29.21
CA SER A 128 37.08 8.64 29.23
C SER A 128 37.02 7.21 29.78
N MET A 129 38.06 6.41 29.51
CA MET A 129 38.19 5.05 30.06
C MET A 129 38.31 5.05 31.59
N ASP A 130 38.97 6.06 32.17
CA ASP A 130 39.09 6.18 33.63
C ASP A 130 37.73 6.43 34.29
N ASN A 131 36.87 7.23 33.63
CA ASN A 131 35.51 7.46 34.09
C ASN A 131 34.68 6.17 34.16
N ILE A 132 34.96 5.17 33.30
CA ILE A 132 34.28 3.86 33.34
C ILE A 132 34.63 3.14 34.65
N TRP A 133 35.91 3.11 35.01
CA TRP A 133 36.36 2.49 36.26
C TRP A 133 35.81 3.20 37.50
N ASP A 134 35.79 4.54 37.46
CA ASP A 134 35.24 5.34 38.56
C ASP A 134 33.72 5.11 38.68
N TRP A 135 33.01 4.98 37.57
CA TRP A 135 31.59 4.62 37.56
C TRP A 135 31.34 3.19 38.08
N PHE A 136 32.18 2.21 37.72
CA PHE A 136 32.06 0.85 38.27
C PHE A 136 32.19 0.84 39.80
N SER A 137 33.18 1.53 40.34
CA SER A 137 33.45 1.54 41.78
C SER A 137 32.48 2.41 42.58
N GLN A 138 32.03 3.55 42.05
CA GLN A 138 31.26 4.54 42.81
C GLN A 138 29.76 4.54 42.54
N VAL A 139 29.30 3.94 41.43
CA VAL A 139 27.87 3.92 41.06
C VAL A 139 27.38 2.48 40.92
N LEU A 140 28.03 1.66 40.11
CA LEU A 140 27.57 0.29 39.84
C LEU A 140 27.59 -0.58 41.10
N VAL A 141 28.75 -0.71 41.76
CA VAL A 141 28.90 -1.56 42.94
C VAL A 141 27.97 -1.09 44.09
N PRO A 142 28.01 0.19 44.53
CA PRO A 142 27.11 0.63 45.60
C PRO A 142 25.62 0.56 45.23
N GLY A 143 25.29 0.71 43.94
CA GLY A 143 23.92 0.58 43.45
C GLY A 143 23.39 -0.85 43.44
N ILE A 144 24.26 -1.83 43.19
CA ILE A 144 23.94 -3.27 43.21
C ILE A 144 23.92 -3.81 44.65
N TYR A 145 24.98 -3.52 45.42
CA TYR A 145 25.15 -4.01 46.78
C TYR A 145 24.62 -2.98 47.78
N TRP A 146 23.29 -2.87 47.85
CA TRP A 146 22.63 -1.99 48.78
C TRP A 146 22.68 -2.57 50.21
N THR A 147 23.59 -2.10 51.05
CA THR A 147 23.68 -2.52 52.47
C THR A 147 23.29 -1.38 53.41
N GLU A 148 22.29 -1.63 54.27
CA GLU A 148 22.14 -0.88 55.52
C GLU A 148 22.78 -1.66 56.68
N THR A 149 23.26 -0.91 57.67
CA THR A 149 23.98 -1.32 58.88
C THR A 149 23.16 -2.20 59.86
N SER A 150 22.07 -2.83 59.42
CA SER A 150 21.23 -3.69 60.25
C SER A 150 21.46 -5.17 59.95
N ASN A 151 21.96 -5.89 60.97
CA ASN A 151 22.37 -7.31 61.05
C ASN A 151 21.35 -8.39 60.63
N SER A 152 20.39 -8.12 59.74
CA SER A 152 19.46 -9.13 59.23
C SER A 152 20.03 -9.80 57.98
N THR A 153 20.48 -11.05 58.13
CA THR A 153 20.97 -11.94 57.07
C THR A 153 19.95 -12.23 55.95
N ASP A 154 18.67 -11.87 56.13
CA ASP A 154 17.58 -12.13 55.18
C ASP A 154 17.44 -11.06 54.07
N ASN A 155 18.09 -9.90 54.21
CA ASN A 155 17.99 -8.77 53.26
C ASN A 155 19.19 -8.65 52.30
N GLU A 156 20.06 -9.67 52.26
CA GLU A 156 21.19 -9.67 51.33
C GLU A 156 20.67 -9.68 49.88
N ASN A 157 21.20 -8.75 49.06
CA ASN A 157 21.01 -8.70 47.59
C ASN A 157 19.67 -8.10 47.10
N MET A 158 19.09 -7.17 47.87
CA MET A 158 17.91 -6.39 47.46
C MET A 158 18.27 -4.91 47.21
N ILE A 159 17.99 -4.42 46.00
CA ILE A 159 18.11 -3.00 45.65
C ILE A 159 16.85 -2.26 46.13
N TYR A 160 17.04 -1.15 46.85
CA TYR A 160 15.94 -0.40 47.49
C TYR A 160 15.02 -1.29 48.34
N TYR A 161 15.56 -2.32 48.98
CA TYR A 161 14.85 -3.23 49.89
C TYR A 161 13.73 -4.09 49.27
N GLU A 162 13.32 -3.83 48.03
CA GLU A 162 12.18 -4.51 47.38
C GLU A 162 12.53 -5.24 46.08
N ASN A 163 13.68 -4.91 45.47
CA ASN A 163 14.06 -5.44 44.17
C ASN A 163 15.18 -6.47 44.33
N ARG A 164 14.86 -7.75 44.11
CA ARG A 164 15.83 -8.84 44.23
C ARG A 164 16.63 -9.01 42.95
N ILE A 165 17.95 -9.13 43.05
CA ILE A 165 18.80 -9.45 41.90
C ILE A 165 18.56 -10.91 41.47
N LEU A 166 18.48 -11.12 40.15
CA LEU A 166 18.39 -12.43 39.52
C LEU A 166 19.69 -12.73 38.78
N GLY A 167 20.41 -13.77 39.22
CA GLY A 167 21.70 -14.10 38.61
C GLY A 167 22.85 -13.27 39.18
N GLU A 168 24.05 -13.60 38.73
CA GLU A 168 25.23 -12.75 38.90
C GLU A 168 25.22 -11.62 37.87
N PRO A 169 25.43 -10.35 38.28
CA PRO A 169 25.67 -9.27 37.34
C PRO A 169 26.92 -9.54 36.51
N ARG A 170 26.87 -9.26 35.21
CA ARG A 170 27.96 -9.56 34.28
C ARG A 170 28.49 -8.28 33.65
N ILE A 171 29.81 -8.22 33.49
CA ILE A 171 30.52 -7.21 32.73
C ILE A 171 31.18 -7.93 31.56
N ARG A 172 30.73 -7.65 30.35
CA ARG A 172 31.22 -8.24 29.12
C ARG A 172 32.00 -7.22 28.31
N MET A 173 33.20 -7.59 27.86
CA MET A 173 34.07 -6.76 27.04
C MET A 173 34.27 -7.40 25.67
N LEU A 174 34.22 -6.58 24.62
CA LEU A 174 34.60 -6.92 23.25
C LEU A 174 35.87 -6.16 22.87
N LYS A 175 36.81 -6.88 22.28
CA LYS A 175 38.13 -6.38 21.92
C LYS A 175 38.45 -6.72 20.46
N VAL A 176 39.28 -5.88 19.83
CA VAL A 176 39.76 -6.05 18.47
C VAL A 176 41.27 -6.29 18.47
N THR A 177 41.75 -7.08 17.52
CA THR A 177 43.17 -7.43 17.40
C THR A 177 44.05 -6.23 17.02
N ASN A 178 45.33 -6.28 17.42
CA ASN A 178 46.30 -5.19 17.21
C ASN A 178 46.70 -4.96 15.74
N ASP A 179 46.54 -5.97 14.87
CA ASP A 179 46.86 -5.88 13.44
C ASP A 179 45.61 -5.67 12.58
N SER A 180 44.52 -5.20 13.19
CA SER A 180 43.24 -5.00 12.51
C SER A 180 43.23 -3.83 11.53
N CYS A 181 44.16 -2.87 11.66
CA CYS A 181 44.36 -1.81 10.68
C CYS A 181 45.80 -1.64 10.23
N THR A 182 45.95 -1.11 9.01
CA THR A 182 47.26 -0.84 8.42
C THR A 182 47.66 0.61 8.63
N VAL A 183 48.77 0.81 9.35
CA VAL A 183 49.36 2.14 9.52
C VAL A 183 50.04 2.58 8.23
N MET A 184 49.79 3.82 7.78
CA MET A 184 50.46 4.39 6.62
C MET A 184 51.99 4.37 6.80
N LYS A 185 52.71 3.97 5.75
CA LYS A 185 54.18 3.79 5.76
C LYS A 185 54.95 4.95 6.41
N SER A 186 54.52 6.19 6.17
CA SER A 186 55.15 7.39 6.71
C SER A 186 55.11 7.51 8.24
N PHE A 187 54.15 6.86 8.91
CA PHE A 187 53.95 6.92 10.37
C PHE A 187 54.27 5.61 11.10
N GLN A 188 54.78 4.59 10.39
CA GLN A 188 55.08 3.28 10.99
C GLN A 188 56.21 3.33 12.03
N ARG A 189 57.05 4.37 12.00
CA ARG A 189 58.10 4.54 13.01
C ARG A 189 57.52 4.99 14.35
N GLU A 190 56.52 5.87 14.33
CA GLU A 190 55.89 6.46 15.51
C GLU A 190 54.72 5.60 16.03
N ILE A 191 53.92 5.01 15.14
CA ILE A 191 52.72 4.24 15.47
C ILE A 191 52.97 2.77 15.17
N LYS A 192 53.17 1.98 16.24
CA LYS A 192 53.43 0.53 16.16
C LYS A 192 52.19 -0.35 16.28
N GLU A 193 51.10 0.20 16.81
CA GLU A 193 49.87 -0.53 17.15
C GLU A 193 48.66 0.14 16.49
N CYS A 194 47.72 -0.65 15.97
CA CYS A 194 46.57 -0.13 15.22
C CYS A 194 45.29 -0.94 15.47
N PHE A 195 44.28 -0.31 16.06
CA PHE A 195 43.01 -0.95 16.33
C PHE A 195 41.91 -0.35 15.44
N ALA A 196 41.33 -1.15 14.55
CA ALA A 196 40.24 -0.75 13.66
C ALA A 196 38.91 -0.56 14.41
N ASN A 197 37.87 -0.11 13.70
CA ASN A 197 36.50 -0.19 14.21
C ASN A 197 36.08 -1.65 14.42
N TYR A 198 35.08 -1.87 15.28
CA TYR A 198 34.59 -3.23 15.53
C TYR A 198 34.00 -3.83 14.24
N GLU A 199 34.53 -4.98 13.88
CA GLU A 199 33.94 -5.90 12.91
C GLU A 199 34.19 -7.31 13.46
N GLU A 200 33.23 -8.21 13.28
CA GLU A 200 33.34 -9.59 13.79
C GLU A 200 34.61 -10.30 13.29
N LYS A 201 35.07 -9.98 12.08
CA LYS A 201 36.29 -10.53 11.49
C LYS A 201 37.59 -10.14 12.21
N PHE A 202 37.59 -9.03 12.94
CA PHE A 202 38.76 -8.52 13.66
C PHE A 202 38.64 -8.70 15.18
N GLU A 203 37.62 -9.41 15.64
CA GLU A 203 37.41 -9.70 17.05
C GLU A 203 38.59 -10.49 17.63
N ASP A 204 39.12 -9.99 18.75
CA ASP A 204 40.20 -10.63 19.49
C ASP A 204 39.62 -11.75 20.36
N ARG A 205 40.10 -12.96 20.11
CA ARG A 205 39.73 -14.19 20.85
C ARG A 205 40.90 -14.75 21.64
N GLU A 206 42.05 -14.08 21.61
CA GLU A 206 43.21 -14.47 22.38
C GLU A 206 43.06 -14.07 23.84
N MET A 207 43.83 -14.74 24.70
CA MET A 207 43.76 -14.58 26.14
C MET A 207 44.40 -13.26 26.58
N VAL A 208 43.67 -12.44 27.36
CA VAL A 208 44.06 -11.05 27.67
C VAL A 208 45.20 -10.96 28.71
N ALA A 209 45.18 -11.84 29.72
CA ALA A 209 46.18 -11.91 30.80
C ALA A 209 46.22 -13.32 31.38
N ASP A 210 47.14 -13.60 32.32
CA ASP A 210 47.37 -14.91 32.93
C ASP A 210 46.06 -15.62 33.38
N GLY A 211 45.93 -16.91 33.02
CA GLY A 211 44.64 -17.56 32.78
C GLY A 211 43.98 -18.16 34.01
N SER A 212 44.29 -17.61 35.18
CA SER A 212 43.70 -18.03 36.44
C SER A 212 42.28 -17.52 36.64
N VAL A 213 41.82 -16.57 35.81
CA VAL A 213 40.50 -15.95 35.93
C VAL A 213 39.75 -16.04 34.60
N ASP A 214 38.52 -16.58 34.65
CA ASP A 214 37.64 -16.76 33.49
C ASP A 214 37.40 -15.47 32.71
N ALA A 215 37.49 -14.31 33.38
CA ALA A 215 37.35 -12.99 32.76
C ALA A 215 38.43 -12.65 31.71
N PHE A 216 39.55 -13.37 31.68
CA PHE A 216 40.60 -13.20 30.66
C PHE A 216 40.48 -14.17 29.50
N LEU A 217 39.56 -15.14 29.57
CA LEU A 217 39.27 -16.12 28.53
C LEU A 217 38.11 -15.65 27.66
N TYR A 218 38.23 -15.85 26.35
CA TYR A 218 37.17 -15.52 25.41
C TYR A 218 36.07 -16.58 25.46
N ALA A 219 34.82 -16.15 25.65
CA ALA A 219 33.64 -17.00 25.59
C ALA A 219 32.80 -16.69 24.35
N THR A 220 32.33 -17.74 23.68
CA THR A 220 31.52 -17.60 22.46
C THR A 220 30.09 -17.18 22.77
N ALA A 221 29.40 -16.56 21.80
CA ALA A 221 28.01 -16.14 21.97
C ALA A 221 27.06 -17.29 22.37
N LYS A 222 27.34 -18.52 21.89
CA LYS A 222 26.56 -19.71 22.20
C LYS A 222 26.76 -20.20 23.64
N GLU A 223 27.99 -20.13 24.16
CA GLU A 223 28.30 -20.48 25.55
C GLU A 223 27.71 -19.47 26.53
N LEU A 224 27.70 -18.19 26.15
CA LEU A 224 27.11 -17.11 26.96
C LEU A 224 25.59 -16.99 26.83
N GLU A 225 24.99 -17.68 25.86
CA GLU A 225 23.58 -17.57 25.45
C GLU A 225 23.11 -16.12 25.18
N ASN A 226 24.01 -15.29 24.67
CA ASN A 226 23.75 -13.87 24.42
C ASN A 226 23.42 -13.61 22.94
N TYR A 227 22.57 -12.60 22.72
CA TYR A 227 22.29 -12.08 21.38
C TYR A 227 23.13 -10.84 21.09
N ASP A 228 23.18 -10.47 19.81
CA ASP A 228 23.89 -9.27 19.38
C ASP A 228 23.30 -8.01 20.03
N THR A 229 24.20 -7.12 20.45
CA THR A 229 23.86 -5.86 21.09
C THR A 229 24.00 -4.73 20.08
N VAL A 230 22.87 -4.11 19.72
CA VAL A 230 22.84 -2.95 18.82
C VAL A 230 23.18 -1.69 19.62
N GLY A 231 24.30 -1.04 19.27
CA GLY A 231 24.73 0.24 19.82
C GLY A 231 24.41 1.43 18.91
N THR A 232 24.96 2.59 19.24
CA THR A 232 24.87 3.83 18.44
C THR A 232 25.83 3.81 17.24
N ILE A 233 27.00 3.19 17.41
CA ILE A 233 28.07 3.19 16.39
C ILE A 233 28.02 1.93 15.55
N SER A 234 27.89 0.77 16.21
CA SER A 234 27.91 -0.54 15.55
C SER A 234 27.01 -1.55 16.27
N THR A 235 26.74 -2.65 15.60
CA THR A 235 26.21 -3.87 16.24
C THR A 235 27.37 -4.71 16.72
N TYR A 236 27.27 -5.20 17.96
CA TYR A 236 28.29 -6.00 18.62
C TYR A 236 27.82 -7.44 18.81
N GLY A 237 28.69 -8.42 18.57
CA GLY A 237 28.38 -9.83 18.75
C GLY A 237 28.04 -10.21 20.21
N GLY A 238 27.38 -11.35 20.39
CA GLY A 238 27.05 -11.90 21.71
C GLY A 238 28.24 -12.46 22.52
N GLY A 239 29.40 -12.67 21.88
CA GLY A 239 30.62 -13.19 22.51
C GLY A 239 31.39 -12.13 23.32
N GLY A 240 32.53 -12.54 23.87
CA GLY A 240 33.49 -11.65 24.51
C GLY A 240 34.11 -12.21 25.79
N PHE A 241 34.87 -11.35 26.46
CA PHE A 241 35.46 -11.60 27.78
C PHE A 241 34.45 -11.22 28.85
N VAL A 242 34.16 -12.11 29.82
CA VAL A 242 33.08 -11.87 30.79
C VAL A 242 33.58 -12.01 32.21
N GLN A 243 33.45 -10.94 33.00
CA GLN A 243 33.56 -10.98 34.46
C GLN A 243 32.16 -11.07 35.07
N LYS A 244 31.93 -12.08 35.90
CA LYS A 244 30.73 -12.18 36.73
C LYS A 244 31.02 -11.57 38.10
N LEU A 245 30.10 -10.76 38.61
CA LEU A 245 30.17 -10.19 39.95
C LEU A 245 29.40 -11.10 40.91
N PRO A 246 29.95 -11.37 42.11
CA PRO A 246 29.31 -12.26 43.08
C PRO A 246 27.95 -11.69 43.51
N VAL A 247 26.95 -12.53 43.76
CA VAL A 247 25.61 -12.03 44.14
C VAL A 247 25.64 -11.35 45.52
N SER A 248 26.39 -11.92 46.46
CA SER A 248 26.64 -11.36 47.81
C SER A 248 28.14 -11.11 48.01
N GLY A 249 28.51 -9.93 48.50
CA GLY A 249 29.90 -9.57 48.78
C GLY A 249 30.40 -8.35 48.01
N SER A 250 30.03 -7.14 48.47
CA SER A 250 30.51 -5.87 47.87
C SER A 250 32.04 -5.81 47.83
N THR A 251 32.71 -6.25 48.89
CA THR A 251 34.18 -6.25 48.98
C THR A 251 34.83 -7.18 47.96
N GLU A 252 34.21 -8.33 47.68
CA GLU A 252 34.69 -9.26 46.65
C GLU A 252 34.51 -8.66 45.26
N ALA A 253 33.36 -8.07 44.96
CA ALA A 253 33.10 -7.38 43.71
C ALA A 253 34.07 -6.20 43.48
N GLU A 254 34.32 -5.39 44.50
CA GLU A 254 35.32 -4.32 44.47
C GLU A 254 36.72 -4.86 44.20
N SER A 255 37.10 -5.95 44.87
CA SER A 255 38.40 -6.59 44.66
C SER A 255 38.56 -7.17 43.25
N ALA A 256 37.49 -7.72 42.67
CA ALA A 256 37.47 -8.23 41.30
C ALA A 256 37.66 -7.08 40.30
N ILE A 257 36.91 -5.99 40.46
CA ILE A 257 37.05 -4.78 39.61
C ILE A 257 38.44 -4.17 39.76
N ALA A 258 38.98 -4.08 40.98
CA ALA A 258 40.33 -3.59 41.23
C ALA A 258 41.38 -4.48 40.55
N THR A 259 41.19 -5.81 40.57
CA THR A 259 42.06 -6.77 39.87
C THR A 259 42.02 -6.54 38.36
N LEU A 260 40.83 -6.40 37.77
CA LEU A 260 40.67 -6.10 36.34
C LEU A 260 41.34 -4.78 35.94
N LYS A 261 41.20 -3.74 36.77
CA LYS A 261 41.86 -2.44 36.58
C LYS A 261 43.37 -2.58 36.64
N SER A 262 43.90 -3.32 37.61
CA SER A 262 45.35 -3.55 37.78
C SER A 262 45.98 -4.29 36.59
N LYS A 263 45.22 -5.22 35.98
CA LYS A 263 45.64 -6.04 34.83
C LYS A 263 45.34 -5.37 33.49
N ARG A 264 44.84 -4.13 33.47
CA ARG A 264 44.47 -3.38 32.25
C ARG A 264 43.50 -4.16 31.36
N TRP A 265 42.45 -4.71 31.96
CA TRP A 265 41.44 -5.47 31.22
C TRP A 265 40.80 -4.63 30.11
N ILE A 266 40.50 -3.36 30.39
CA ILE A 266 40.11 -2.37 29.38
C ILE A 266 41.38 -1.72 28.81
N ASP A 267 41.53 -1.77 27.49
CA ASP A 267 42.66 -1.19 26.78
C ASP A 267 42.25 -0.44 25.49
N ARG A 268 43.24 -0.04 24.69
CA ARG A 268 43.02 0.71 23.44
C ARG A 268 42.29 -0.11 22.36
N GLY A 269 42.36 -1.44 22.45
CA GLY A 269 41.69 -2.37 21.54
C GLY A 269 40.26 -2.68 21.93
N THR A 270 39.83 -2.33 23.15
CA THR A 270 38.44 -2.47 23.59
C THR A 270 37.51 -1.61 22.73
N ARG A 271 36.37 -2.18 22.31
CA ARG A 271 35.36 -1.49 21.48
C ARG A 271 34.00 -1.38 22.12
N ALA A 272 33.63 -2.32 22.97
CA ALA A 272 32.40 -2.25 23.73
C ALA A 272 32.55 -2.92 25.08
N ILE A 273 31.89 -2.35 26.07
CA ILE A 273 31.71 -2.95 27.40
C ILE A 273 30.22 -2.92 27.70
N VAL A 274 29.66 -4.08 28.00
CA VAL A 274 28.24 -4.27 28.30
C VAL A 274 28.13 -4.72 29.75
N VAL A 275 27.42 -3.97 30.56
CA VAL A 275 27.01 -4.39 31.90
C VAL A 275 25.58 -4.89 31.82
N ASP A 276 25.34 -6.13 32.20
CA ASP A 276 24.04 -6.78 32.12
C ASP A 276 23.67 -7.52 33.39
N PHE A 277 22.46 -7.26 33.89
CA PHE A 277 21.87 -7.94 35.04
C PHE A 277 20.35 -7.80 35.02
N ALA A 278 19.67 -8.65 35.78
CA ALA A 278 18.23 -8.65 35.89
C ALA A 278 17.79 -8.53 37.36
N LEU A 279 16.64 -7.89 37.55
CA LEU A 279 16.02 -7.64 38.84
C LEU A 279 14.58 -8.14 38.81
N TYR A 280 14.08 -8.57 39.96
CA TYR A 280 12.69 -8.95 40.16
C TYR A 280 12.12 -8.24 41.37
N ASN A 281 11.02 -7.52 41.16
CA ASN A 281 10.26 -6.91 42.23
C ASN A 281 9.05 -7.78 42.57
N ALA A 282 9.01 -8.30 43.81
CA ALA A 282 7.95 -9.19 44.26
C ALA A 282 6.62 -8.47 44.54
N ASN A 283 6.65 -7.18 44.91
CA ASN A 283 5.47 -6.40 45.26
C ASN A 283 4.57 -6.14 44.04
N ILE A 284 5.17 -5.87 42.88
CA ILE A 284 4.46 -5.59 41.63
C ILE A 284 4.56 -6.72 40.59
N ASN A 285 5.30 -7.80 40.90
CA ASN A 285 5.53 -8.94 40.02
C ASN A 285 6.07 -8.54 38.62
N LEU A 286 7.07 -7.66 38.61
CA LEU A 286 7.73 -7.20 37.39
C LEU A 286 9.23 -7.54 37.41
N PHE A 287 9.72 -7.91 36.24
CA PHE A 287 11.14 -8.14 35.98
C PHE A 287 11.72 -6.89 35.32
N CYS A 288 12.89 -6.44 35.73
CA CYS A 288 13.64 -5.37 35.07
C CYS A 288 14.97 -5.94 34.58
N VAL A 289 15.22 -5.83 33.28
CA VAL A 289 16.49 -6.24 32.66
C VAL A 289 17.24 -4.97 32.30
N ILE A 290 18.44 -4.82 32.86
CA ILE A 290 19.29 -3.66 32.69
C ILE A 290 20.46 -4.05 31.80
N LYS A 291 20.64 -3.32 30.70
CA LYS A 291 21.80 -3.39 29.82
C LYS A 291 22.38 -2.00 29.64
N LEU A 292 23.62 -1.82 30.08
CA LEU A 292 24.34 -0.55 29.98
C LEU A 292 25.54 -0.76 29.07
N LEU A 293 25.55 -0.08 27.92
CA LEU A 293 26.59 -0.22 26.90
C LEU A 293 27.51 1.00 26.91
N PHE A 294 28.81 0.76 27.08
CA PHE A 294 29.88 1.71 26.78
C PHE A 294 30.49 1.34 25.43
N GLU A 295 30.37 2.21 24.44
CA GLU A 295 31.01 2.09 23.12
C GLU A 295 32.29 2.93 23.11
N LEU A 296 33.41 2.32 22.72
CA LEU A 296 34.70 2.97 22.60
C LEU A 296 35.06 3.03 21.11
N PRO A 297 34.79 4.14 20.41
CA PRO A 297 35.13 4.25 18.99
C PRO A 297 36.65 4.21 18.77
N ALA A 298 37.10 3.85 17.57
CA ALA A 298 38.52 3.80 17.25
C ALA A 298 39.22 5.18 17.34
N SER A 299 38.45 6.27 17.31
CA SER A 299 38.94 7.63 17.59
C SER A 299 39.34 7.86 19.04
N GLY A 300 38.99 6.95 19.96
CA GLY A 300 39.05 7.15 21.40
C GLY A 300 37.81 7.83 21.96
N GLY A 301 37.79 8.03 23.28
CA GLY A 301 36.60 8.48 24.02
C GLY A 301 35.61 7.35 24.31
N VAL A 302 34.48 7.72 24.90
CA VAL A 302 33.43 6.79 25.33
C VAL A 302 32.06 7.37 24.97
N ILE A 303 31.19 6.54 24.42
CA ILE A 303 29.78 6.84 24.13
C ILE A 303 28.93 5.84 24.91
N THR A 304 27.90 6.32 25.59
CA THR A 304 27.11 5.49 26.50
C THR A 304 25.67 5.33 26.02
N THR A 305 25.18 4.10 25.95
CA THR A 305 23.82 3.78 25.53
C THR A 305 23.14 2.94 26.62
N PRO A 306 22.20 3.51 27.39
CA PRO A 306 21.46 2.76 28.41
C PRO A 306 20.22 2.09 27.81
N LYS A 307 19.98 0.83 28.19
CA LYS A 307 18.78 0.08 27.80
C LYS A 307 18.20 -0.64 29.04
N ILE A 308 17.21 -0.01 29.65
CA ILE A 308 16.52 -0.52 30.84
C ILE A 308 15.10 -0.89 30.41
N MET A 309 14.71 -2.14 30.63
CA MET A 309 13.43 -2.65 30.16
C MET A 309 12.73 -3.42 31.26
N THR A 310 11.47 -3.07 31.51
CA THR A 310 10.62 -3.76 32.49
C THR A 310 9.57 -4.62 31.79
N TYR A 311 9.41 -5.86 32.26
CA TYR A 311 8.55 -6.87 31.67
C TYR A 311 7.70 -7.59 32.72
N ASN A 312 6.46 -7.89 32.35
CA ASN A 312 5.60 -8.81 33.10
C ASN A 312 5.73 -10.23 32.53
N LEU A 313 6.71 -11.00 33.00
CA LEU A 313 6.98 -12.35 32.50
C LEU A 313 6.01 -13.40 33.05
N MET A 314 5.36 -13.14 34.18
CA MET A 314 4.44 -14.06 34.85
C MET A 314 2.97 -13.65 34.66
N THR A 315 2.62 -13.28 33.43
CA THR A 315 1.32 -12.67 33.06
C THR A 315 0.10 -13.52 33.42
N TYR A 316 0.25 -14.85 33.44
CA TYR A 316 -0.86 -15.79 33.66
C TYR A 316 -1.08 -16.18 35.13
N GLN A 317 -0.28 -15.64 36.03
CA GLN A 317 -0.45 -15.86 37.47
C GLN A 317 -1.46 -14.84 38.02
N SER A 318 -2.28 -15.24 39.00
CA SER A 318 -3.40 -14.47 39.58
C SER A 318 -4.71 -14.46 38.77
N SER A 319 -5.79 -13.96 39.41
CA SER A 319 -7.13 -13.82 38.84
C SER A 319 -7.17 -12.92 37.60
N ALA A 320 -6.24 -11.96 37.50
CA ALA A 320 -6.05 -11.15 36.30
C ALA A 320 -5.54 -11.98 35.11
N GLY A 321 -4.67 -12.97 35.36
CA GLY A 321 -4.18 -13.91 34.36
C GLY A 321 -5.29 -14.77 33.77
N THR A 322 -6.21 -15.28 34.59
CA THR A 322 -7.37 -16.03 34.09
C THR A 322 -8.24 -15.19 33.15
N ARG A 323 -8.49 -13.91 33.51
CA ARG A 323 -9.21 -12.99 32.62
C ARG A 323 -8.45 -12.78 31.31
N MET A 324 -7.14 -12.60 31.37
CA MET A 324 -6.30 -12.44 30.19
C MET A 324 -6.42 -13.63 29.23
N ILE A 325 -6.36 -14.86 29.72
CA ILE A 325 -6.51 -16.08 28.91
C ILE A 325 -7.86 -16.11 28.19
N VAL A 326 -8.95 -15.74 28.86
CA VAL A 326 -10.29 -15.70 28.26
C VAL A 326 -10.34 -14.69 27.10
N PHE A 327 -9.82 -13.48 27.29
CA PHE A 327 -9.82 -12.45 26.25
C PHE A 327 -8.84 -12.78 25.10
N GLU A 328 -7.68 -13.37 25.37
CA GLU A 328 -6.77 -13.89 24.34
C GLU A 328 -7.44 -15.01 23.52
N GLY A 329 -8.20 -15.89 24.18
CA GLY A 329 -8.99 -16.94 23.52
C GLY A 329 -10.07 -16.37 22.59
N ILE A 330 -10.81 -15.36 23.06
CA ILE A 330 -11.80 -14.63 22.24
C ILE A 330 -11.13 -13.94 21.05
N PHE A 331 -9.98 -13.29 21.26
CA PHE A 331 -9.20 -12.66 20.19
C PHE A 331 -8.77 -13.67 19.12
N CYS A 332 -8.22 -14.82 19.52
CA CYS A 332 -7.89 -15.91 18.60
C CYS A 332 -9.13 -16.39 17.82
N GLY A 333 -10.29 -16.48 18.46
CA GLY A 333 -11.57 -16.80 17.81
C GLY A 333 -11.95 -15.80 16.72
N PHE A 334 -11.84 -14.50 16.98
CA PHE A 334 -12.08 -13.46 15.96
C PHE A 334 -11.09 -13.52 14.81
N VAL A 335 -9.79 -13.73 15.10
CA VAL A 335 -8.77 -13.87 14.06
C VAL A 335 -9.08 -15.06 13.14
N LEU A 336 -9.47 -16.21 13.71
CA LEU A 336 -9.87 -17.38 12.92
C LEU A 336 -11.12 -17.08 12.07
N PHE A 337 -12.13 -16.45 12.64
CA PHE A 337 -13.34 -16.04 11.91
C PHE A 337 -12.99 -15.15 10.70
N PHE A 338 -12.17 -14.11 10.90
CA PHE A 338 -11.74 -13.23 9.81
C PHE A 338 -10.83 -13.94 8.80
N ILE A 339 -10.00 -14.90 9.21
CA ILE A 339 -9.23 -15.74 8.27
C ILE A 339 -10.18 -16.46 7.32
N PHE A 340 -11.23 -17.10 7.83
CA PHE A 340 -12.17 -17.81 6.97
C PHE A 340 -12.88 -16.84 6.00
N GLU A 341 -13.38 -15.72 6.50
CA GLU A 341 -14.03 -14.70 5.68
C GLU A 341 -13.13 -14.18 4.53
N GLU A 342 -11.89 -13.82 4.85
CA GLU A 342 -10.91 -13.32 3.89
C GLU A 342 -10.50 -14.39 2.87
N LEU A 343 -10.32 -15.65 3.28
CA LEU A 343 -9.99 -16.75 2.37
C LEU A 343 -11.09 -16.98 1.33
N PHE A 344 -12.37 -16.91 1.73
CA PHE A 344 -13.48 -17.00 0.79
C PHE A 344 -13.53 -15.81 -0.17
N ALA A 345 -13.27 -14.59 0.32
CA ALA A 345 -13.22 -13.39 -0.50
C ALA A 345 -12.10 -13.45 -1.55
N ILE A 346 -10.90 -13.85 -1.14
CA ILE A 346 -9.73 -14.03 -2.02
C ILE A 346 -9.99 -15.14 -3.04
N ALA A 347 -10.61 -16.26 -2.64
CA ALA A 347 -10.94 -17.35 -3.56
C ALA A 347 -11.88 -16.89 -4.70
N ARG A 348 -12.82 -15.99 -4.40
CA ARG A 348 -13.78 -15.45 -5.37
C ARG A 348 -13.16 -14.38 -6.29
N HIS A 349 -12.38 -13.46 -5.74
CA HIS A 349 -11.90 -12.26 -6.45
C HIS A 349 -10.42 -12.32 -6.90
N ARG A 350 -9.68 -13.35 -6.48
CA ARG A 350 -8.27 -13.62 -6.80
C ARG A 350 -7.37 -12.38 -6.65
N LEU A 351 -6.54 -12.08 -7.64
CA LEU A 351 -5.56 -10.99 -7.62
C LEU A 351 -6.18 -9.60 -7.66
N HIS A 352 -7.40 -9.45 -8.19
CA HIS A 352 -8.07 -8.15 -8.21
C HIS A 352 -8.40 -7.66 -6.79
N TYR A 353 -8.58 -8.60 -5.84
CA TYR A 353 -8.82 -8.30 -4.44
C TYR A 353 -7.70 -7.43 -3.82
N LEU A 354 -6.44 -7.74 -4.13
CA LEU A 354 -5.26 -7.05 -3.56
C LEU A 354 -5.01 -5.66 -4.16
N THR A 355 -5.71 -5.28 -5.21
CA THR A 355 -5.59 -3.93 -5.81
C THR A 355 -6.35 -2.87 -5.02
N GLN A 356 -7.31 -3.28 -4.18
CA GLN A 356 -8.09 -2.37 -3.35
C GLN A 356 -7.36 -2.08 -2.04
N PHE A 357 -7.18 -0.79 -1.73
CA PHE A 357 -6.44 -0.33 -0.55
C PHE A 357 -6.95 -0.96 0.76
N TRP A 358 -8.25 -0.95 1.00
CA TRP A 358 -8.83 -1.48 2.24
C TRP A 358 -8.66 -2.99 2.39
N ASN A 359 -8.72 -3.74 1.29
CA ASN A 359 -8.49 -5.17 1.31
C ASN A 359 -7.02 -5.50 1.63
N LEU A 360 -6.07 -4.69 1.16
CA LEU A 360 -4.67 -4.82 1.54
C LEU A 360 -4.47 -4.55 3.04
N VAL A 361 -5.14 -3.52 3.59
CA VAL A 361 -5.13 -3.23 5.03
C VAL A 361 -5.72 -4.39 5.83
N ASP A 362 -6.82 -5.00 5.35
CA ASP A 362 -7.46 -6.15 5.97
C ASP A 362 -6.52 -7.37 6.03
N VAL A 363 -5.87 -7.71 4.91
CA VAL A 363 -4.86 -8.79 4.84
C VAL A 363 -3.64 -8.50 5.71
N ALA A 364 -3.14 -7.26 5.73
CA ALA A 364 -2.02 -6.86 6.57
C ALA A 364 -2.36 -6.99 8.07
N LEU A 365 -3.52 -6.49 8.48
CA LEU A 365 -4.01 -6.60 9.86
C LEU A 365 -4.10 -8.07 10.30
N LEU A 366 -4.63 -8.92 9.43
CA LEU A 366 -4.77 -10.35 9.69
C LEU A 366 -3.40 -11.04 9.80
N GLY A 367 -2.49 -10.77 8.87
CA GLY A 367 -1.13 -11.32 8.87
C GLY A 367 -0.36 -10.95 10.14
N PHE A 368 -0.38 -9.67 10.53
CA PHE A 368 0.27 -9.24 11.78
C PHE A 368 -0.44 -9.77 13.03
N SER A 369 -1.76 -9.98 13.00
CA SER A 369 -2.49 -10.60 14.11
C SER A 369 -2.08 -12.05 14.32
N VAL A 370 -1.92 -12.82 13.24
CA VAL A 370 -1.39 -14.20 13.31
C VAL A 370 0.06 -14.20 13.81
N ALA A 371 0.90 -13.30 13.30
CA ALA A 371 2.27 -13.14 13.81
C ALA A 371 2.30 -12.82 15.31
N THR A 372 1.38 -11.97 15.80
CA THR A 372 1.26 -11.63 17.23
C THR A 372 0.92 -12.86 18.07
N ILE A 373 0.02 -13.73 17.60
CA ILE A 373 -0.33 -14.98 18.30
C ILE A 373 0.89 -15.90 18.39
N ILE A 374 1.60 -16.10 17.27
CA ILE A 374 2.81 -16.94 17.23
C ILE A 374 3.91 -16.39 18.16
N LEU A 375 4.14 -15.07 18.11
CA LEU A 375 5.12 -14.40 18.96
C LEU A 375 4.71 -14.44 20.43
N SER A 376 3.43 -14.33 20.77
CA SER A 376 2.93 -14.49 22.14
C SER A 376 3.24 -15.89 22.69
N MET A 377 2.98 -16.94 21.91
CA MET A 377 3.32 -18.32 22.30
C MET A 377 4.84 -18.49 22.48
N LYS A 378 5.65 -17.98 21.55
CA LYS A 378 7.12 -18.04 21.63
C LYS A 378 7.61 -17.31 22.88
N ARG A 379 7.15 -16.08 23.11
CA ARG A 379 7.48 -15.27 24.29
C ARG A 379 7.16 -16.02 25.58
N THR A 380 5.93 -16.52 25.74
CA THR A 380 5.51 -17.21 26.96
C THR A 380 6.37 -18.46 27.21
N LYS A 381 6.64 -19.25 26.17
CA LYS A 381 7.50 -20.43 26.29
C LYS A 381 8.93 -20.06 26.70
N THR A 382 9.53 -19.05 26.05
CA THR A 382 10.89 -18.58 26.37
C THR A 382 10.96 -18.03 27.79
N ALA A 383 10.00 -17.20 28.19
CA ALA A 383 9.93 -16.62 29.53
C ALA A 383 9.77 -17.69 30.62
N THR A 384 8.84 -18.62 30.47
CA THR A 384 8.62 -19.70 31.45
C THR A 384 9.84 -20.61 31.57
N ASN A 385 10.42 -21.03 30.45
CA ASN A 385 11.61 -21.88 30.47
C ASN A 385 12.79 -21.16 31.16
N ARG A 386 12.99 -19.88 30.86
CA ARG A 386 14.07 -19.08 31.43
C ARG A 386 13.88 -18.88 32.94
N VAL A 387 12.70 -18.46 33.38
CA VAL A 387 12.40 -18.27 34.80
C VAL A 387 12.55 -19.58 35.57
N ASN A 388 12.03 -20.69 35.07
CA ASN A 388 12.18 -22.00 35.73
C ASN A 388 13.65 -22.43 35.81
N SER A 389 14.42 -22.26 34.74
CA SER A 389 15.86 -22.60 34.75
C SER A 389 16.65 -21.79 35.77
N VAL A 390 16.31 -20.52 35.95
CA VAL A 390 16.99 -19.62 36.90
C VAL A 390 16.66 -20.00 38.34
N ILE A 391 15.40 -20.41 38.60
CA ILE A 391 14.96 -20.89 39.91
C ILE A 391 15.61 -22.24 40.25
N GLU A 392 15.65 -23.18 39.30
CA GLU A 392 16.22 -24.52 39.50
C GLU A 392 17.74 -24.51 39.67
N ASN A 393 18.45 -23.64 38.95
CA ASN A 393 19.92 -23.54 38.99
C ASN A 393 20.44 -22.61 40.11
N GLY A 394 19.60 -22.25 41.08
CA GLY A 394 20.01 -21.49 42.27
C GLY A 394 20.47 -20.06 41.97
N LEU A 395 19.92 -19.39 40.96
CA LEU A 395 20.24 -17.99 40.60
C LEU A 395 21.71 -17.74 40.22
N THR A 396 22.41 -18.73 39.67
CA THR A 396 23.86 -18.59 39.35
C THR A 396 24.13 -17.97 37.97
N ASN A 397 23.38 -18.35 36.93
CA ASN A 397 23.51 -17.79 35.58
C ASN A 397 22.13 -17.47 34.98
N ALA A 398 21.87 -16.19 34.68
CA ALA A 398 20.57 -15.76 34.17
C ALA A 398 20.69 -14.78 32.98
N PRO A 399 21.13 -15.24 31.79
CA PRO A 399 21.02 -14.43 30.57
C PRO A 399 19.54 -14.27 30.19
N PHE A 400 19.02 -13.03 30.24
CA PHE A 400 17.64 -12.70 29.86
C PHE A 400 17.52 -12.18 28.42
N ASP A 401 18.58 -12.25 27.63
CA ASP A 401 18.66 -11.71 26.27
C ASP A 401 17.58 -12.27 25.33
N ASP A 402 17.36 -13.58 25.39
CA ASP A 402 16.33 -14.28 24.61
C ASP A 402 14.91 -13.80 24.96
N VAL A 403 14.63 -13.62 26.25
CA VAL A 403 13.37 -13.09 26.77
C VAL A 403 13.18 -11.66 26.28
N THR A 404 14.18 -10.80 26.43
CA THR A 404 14.08 -9.40 26.01
C THR A 404 13.90 -9.26 24.49
N SER A 405 14.56 -10.09 23.69
CA SER A 405 14.42 -10.08 22.24
C SER A 405 13.03 -10.54 21.80
N ALA A 406 12.53 -11.64 22.36
CA ALA A 406 11.19 -12.15 22.08
C ALA A 406 10.09 -11.16 22.48
N GLU A 407 10.24 -10.51 23.64
CA GLU A 407 9.27 -9.52 24.14
C GLU A 407 9.29 -8.23 23.33
N ASN A 408 10.47 -7.70 22.97
CA ASN A 408 10.55 -6.51 22.09
C ASN A 408 9.93 -6.78 20.71
N ALA A 409 10.17 -7.95 20.12
CA ALA A 409 9.55 -8.33 18.86
C ALA A 409 8.02 -8.41 18.97
N TYR A 410 7.51 -9.01 20.06
CA TYR A 410 6.09 -9.08 20.35
C TYR A 410 5.47 -7.69 20.55
N LEU A 411 6.09 -6.82 21.36
CA LEU A 411 5.63 -5.45 21.62
C LEU A 411 5.55 -4.61 20.34
N ASN A 412 6.58 -4.66 19.49
CA ASN A 412 6.63 -3.92 18.24
C ASN A 412 5.51 -4.35 17.28
N ILE A 413 5.34 -5.66 17.06
CA ILE A 413 4.29 -6.17 16.16
C ILE A 413 2.90 -5.90 16.75
N LYS A 414 2.72 -6.09 18.07
CA LYS A 414 1.47 -5.76 18.78
C LYS A 414 1.08 -4.29 18.59
N ALA A 415 2.03 -3.36 18.70
CA ALA A 415 1.79 -1.93 18.49
C ALA A 415 1.32 -1.63 17.06
N VAL A 416 1.95 -2.26 16.05
CA VAL A 416 1.56 -2.14 14.65
C VAL A 416 0.14 -2.66 14.41
N VAL A 417 -0.23 -3.83 14.99
CA VAL A 417 -1.59 -4.38 14.88
C VAL A 417 -2.64 -3.42 15.44
N VAL A 418 -2.41 -2.87 16.64
CA VAL A 418 -3.34 -1.92 17.26
C VAL A 418 -3.48 -0.65 16.42
N PHE A 419 -2.37 -0.13 15.89
CA PHE A 419 -2.38 1.03 15.01
C PHE A 419 -3.20 0.79 13.73
N ILE A 420 -2.93 -0.31 13.02
CA ILE A 420 -3.66 -0.67 11.80
C ILE A 420 -5.14 -0.90 12.09
N ALA A 421 -5.49 -1.52 13.22
CA ALA A 421 -6.88 -1.71 13.63
C ALA A 421 -7.60 -0.37 13.81
N TRP A 422 -6.98 0.62 14.46
CA TRP A 422 -7.55 1.96 14.55
C TRP A 422 -7.68 2.65 13.19
N VAL A 423 -6.70 2.50 12.30
CA VAL A 423 -6.80 3.03 10.93
C VAL A 423 -7.97 2.39 10.17
N LYS A 424 -8.22 1.09 10.35
CA LYS A 424 -9.35 0.38 9.71
C LYS A 424 -10.71 0.93 10.13
N VAL A 425 -10.83 1.59 11.30
CA VAL A 425 -12.08 2.28 11.71
C VAL A 425 -12.51 3.32 10.67
N PHE A 426 -11.57 3.96 9.95
CA PHE A 426 -11.90 4.91 8.88
C PHE A 426 -12.72 4.29 7.74
N LYS A 427 -12.55 3.00 7.44
CA LYS A 427 -13.39 2.26 6.46
C LYS A 427 -14.86 2.35 6.85
N PHE A 428 -15.18 2.16 8.13
CA PHE A 428 -16.54 2.19 8.65
C PHE A 428 -17.09 3.60 8.83
N ILE A 429 -16.23 4.58 9.16
CA ILE A 429 -16.63 5.99 9.24
C ILE A 429 -16.98 6.58 7.87
N SER A 430 -16.42 6.03 6.78
CA SER A 430 -16.72 6.47 5.40
C SER A 430 -18.19 6.30 4.99
N VAL A 431 -19.00 5.64 5.83
CA VAL A 431 -20.46 5.58 5.75
C VAL A 431 -21.12 6.96 5.80
N ASN A 432 -20.50 7.94 6.46
CA ASN A 432 -20.98 9.32 6.46
C ASN A 432 -20.60 10.03 5.14
N LYS A 433 -21.57 10.73 4.51
CA LYS A 433 -21.38 11.50 3.26
C LYS A 433 -20.17 12.44 3.33
N THR A 434 -19.99 13.15 4.44
CA THR A 434 -18.88 14.11 4.60
C THR A 434 -17.51 13.43 4.67
N MET A 435 -17.42 12.26 5.32
CA MET A 435 -16.17 11.50 5.44
C MET A 435 -15.85 10.72 4.16
N SER A 436 -16.89 10.23 3.46
CA SER A 436 -16.77 9.67 2.11
C SER A 436 -16.21 10.70 1.13
N GLN A 437 -16.65 11.96 1.23
CA GLN A 437 -16.11 13.07 0.43
C GLN A 437 -14.62 13.29 0.69
N LEU A 438 -14.19 13.30 1.96
CA LEU A 438 -12.77 13.46 2.31
C LEU A 438 -11.92 12.29 1.80
N SER A 439 -12.38 11.06 2.00
CA SER A 439 -11.69 9.85 1.52
C SER A 439 -11.58 9.80 -0.01
N SER A 440 -12.66 10.18 -0.71
CA SER A 440 -12.69 10.25 -2.17
C SER A 440 -11.76 11.34 -2.70
N THR A 441 -11.71 12.50 -2.03
CA THR A 441 -10.79 13.59 -2.35
C THR A 441 -9.33 13.14 -2.23
N LEU A 442 -8.99 12.43 -1.15
CA LEU A 442 -7.63 11.92 -0.93
C LEU A 442 -7.26 10.82 -1.94
N THR A 443 -8.18 9.90 -2.22
CA THR A 443 -7.96 8.82 -3.19
C THR A 443 -7.79 9.36 -4.61
N ARG A 444 -8.56 10.39 -4.98
CA ARG A 444 -8.46 11.07 -6.29
C ARG A 444 -7.15 11.82 -6.44
N SER A 445 -6.79 12.63 -5.44
CA SER A 445 -5.54 13.40 -5.43
C SER A 445 -4.29 12.53 -5.24
N ALA A 446 -4.40 11.28 -4.78
CA ALA A 446 -3.26 10.41 -4.48
C ALA A 446 -2.30 10.23 -5.66
N LYS A 447 -2.81 10.16 -6.90
CA LYS A 447 -1.96 10.05 -8.10
C LYS A 447 -1.13 11.32 -8.33
N ASP A 448 -1.76 12.48 -8.20
CA ASP A 448 -1.11 13.77 -8.43
C ASP A 448 -0.16 14.12 -7.28
N ILE A 449 -0.56 13.84 -6.03
CA ILE A 449 0.29 13.90 -4.85
C ILE A 449 1.48 12.96 -5.02
N GLY A 450 1.28 11.74 -5.53
CA GLY A 450 2.36 10.80 -5.81
C GLY A 450 3.37 11.34 -6.82
N GLY A 451 2.91 11.95 -7.91
CA GLY A 451 3.77 12.62 -8.89
C GLY A 451 4.55 13.79 -8.29
N PHE A 452 3.90 14.62 -7.47
CA PHE A 452 4.55 15.71 -6.75
C PHE A 452 5.56 15.21 -5.70
N ALA A 453 5.24 14.13 -4.98
CA ALA A 453 6.11 13.55 -3.96
C ALA A 453 7.45 13.07 -4.54
N VAL A 454 7.45 12.56 -5.78
CA VAL A 454 8.70 12.21 -6.49
C VAL A 454 9.56 13.46 -6.74
N MET A 455 8.95 14.57 -7.20
CA MET A 455 9.67 15.83 -7.39
C MET A 455 10.22 16.36 -6.06
N PHE A 456 9.41 16.33 -5.00
CA PHE A 456 9.85 16.70 -3.66
C PHE A 456 11.02 15.83 -3.16
N ALA A 457 10.95 14.50 -3.33
CA ALA A 457 11.98 13.58 -2.87
C ALA A 457 13.36 13.90 -3.48
N VAL A 458 13.41 14.29 -4.76
CA VAL A 458 14.67 14.70 -5.41
C VAL A 458 15.29 15.90 -4.70
N PHE A 459 14.52 16.96 -4.45
CA PHE A 459 15.01 18.14 -3.72
C PHE A 459 15.34 17.80 -2.26
N PHE A 460 14.49 17.04 -1.59
CA PHE A 460 14.67 16.64 -0.21
C PHE A 460 15.98 15.88 -0.01
N PHE A 461 16.26 14.87 -0.84
CA PHE A 461 17.51 14.12 -0.75
C PHE A 461 18.72 14.96 -1.17
N ALA A 462 18.57 15.91 -2.11
CA ALA A 462 19.64 16.84 -2.45
C ALA A 462 20.03 17.72 -1.24
N PHE A 463 19.04 18.26 -0.53
CA PHE A 463 19.29 19.00 0.72
C PHE A 463 19.83 18.09 1.84
N ALA A 464 19.37 16.84 1.95
CA ALA A 464 19.87 15.91 2.96
C ALA A 464 21.35 15.56 2.73
N GLN A 465 21.72 15.29 1.47
CA GLN A 465 23.12 15.05 1.10
C GLN A 465 23.97 16.29 1.30
N PHE A 466 23.48 17.46 0.91
CA PHE A 466 24.17 18.72 1.17
C PHE A 466 24.41 18.95 2.67
N GLY A 467 23.39 18.72 3.50
CA GLY A 467 23.47 18.86 4.96
C GLY A 467 24.47 17.90 5.58
N TYR A 468 24.44 16.63 5.16
CA TYR A 468 25.42 15.61 5.58
C TYR A 468 26.86 16.04 5.24
N LEU A 469 27.10 16.49 4.00
CA LEU A 469 28.45 16.87 3.54
C LEU A 469 28.96 18.16 4.20
N CYS A 470 28.10 19.16 4.42
CA CYS A 470 28.51 20.45 4.97
C CYS A 470 28.57 20.46 6.51
N PHE A 471 27.62 19.81 7.18
CA PHE A 471 27.43 19.94 8.63
C PHE A 471 27.66 18.63 9.40
N GLY A 472 27.80 17.49 8.72
CA GLY A 472 27.82 16.17 9.37
C GLY A 472 29.04 15.91 10.27
N THR A 473 30.13 16.66 10.12
CA THR A 473 31.31 16.55 11.00
C THR A 473 31.17 17.30 12.32
N GLN A 474 30.25 18.29 12.40
CA GLN A 474 30.12 19.18 13.56
C GLN A 474 28.78 19.03 14.28
N ILE A 475 27.71 18.65 13.57
CA ILE A 475 26.35 18.58 14.12
C ILE A 475 25.86 17.13 14.08
N ALA A 476 25.48 16.59 15.25
CA ALA A 476 25.00 15.21 15.39
C ALA A 476 23.74 14.92 14.55
N ASP A 477 22.84 15.91 14.40
CA ASP A 477 21.64 15.79 13.56
C ASP A 477 21.97 15.52 12.08
N TYR A 478 23.15 15.92 11.61
CA TYR A 478 23.61 15.72 10.24
C TYR A 478 24.70 14.64 10.11
N SER A 479 24.93 13.85 11.17
CA SER A 479 26.04 12.88 11.28
C SER A 479 26.05 11.76 10.23
N ASN A 480 24.89 11.39 9.71
CA ASN A 480 24.73 10.43 8.62
C ASN A 480 23.51 10.83 7.76
N LEU A 481 23.36 10.21 6.58
CA LEU A 481 22.28 10.57 5.65
C LEU A 481 20.88 10.35 6.26
N TYR A 482 20.71 9.32 7.09
CA TYR A 482 19.45 9.01 7.76
C TYR A 482 19.07 10.08 8.78
N ASN A 483 19.98 10.41 9.70
CA ASN A 483 19.82 11.48 10.68
C ASN A 483 19.61 12.82 9.98
N SER A 484 20.34 13.12 8.91
CA SER A 484 20.18 14.34 8.15
C SER A 484 18.79 14.44 7.49
N ALA A 485 18.26 13.35 6.95
CA ALA A 485 16.89 13.34 6.44
C ALA A 485 15.87 13.58 7.55
N PHE A 486 16.07 12.97 8.73
CA PHE A 486 15.21 13.20 9.88
C PHE A 486 15.29 14.65 10.40
N ALA A 487 16.48 15.24 10.43
CA ALA A 487 16.69 16.64 10.77
C ALA A 487 15.93 17.58 9.82
N LEU A 488 15.92 17.28 8.51
CA LEU A 488 15.15 18.04 7.53
C LEU A 488 13.65 17.91 7.73
N LEU A 489 13.13 16.75 8.14
CA LEU A 489 11.72 16.58 8.51
C LEU A 489 11.38 17.38 9.78
N ARG A 490 12.23 17.36 10.80
CA ARG A 490 12.08 18.19 12.02
C ARG A 490 12.08 19.67 11.68
N LEU A 491 12.89 20.09 10.71
CA LEU A 491 12.93 21.46 10.23
C LEU A 491 11.60 21.91 9.62
N ILE A 492 10.87 21.02 8.92
CA ILE A 492 9.51 21.29 8.40
C ILE A 492 8.53 21.54 9.57
N LEU A 493 8.69 20.80 10.67
CA LEU A 493 7.87 20.95 11.88
C LEU A 493 8.24 22.19 12.72
N GLY A 494 9.33 22.89 12.37
CA GLY A 494 9.82 24.07 13.09
C GLY A 494 10.75 23.76 14.26
N ASP A 495 11.21 22.52 14.41
CA ASP A 495 12.19 22.11 15.42
C ASP A 495 13.60 22.10 14.79
N PHE A 496 14.40 23.12 15.08
CA PHE A 496 15.74 23.27 14.52
C PHE A 496 16.67 24.09 15.43
N ASN A 497 17.96 23.74 15.42
CA ASN A 497 19.01 24.51 16.08
C ASN A 497 19.74 25.40 15.07
N PHE A 498 19.20 26.60 14.82
CA PHE A 498 19.80 27.54 13.87
C PHE A 498 21.20 27.99 14.31
N SER A 499 21.42 28.21 15.61
CA SER A 499 22.71 28.62 16.14
C SER A 499 23.82 27.62 15.85
N ALA A 500 23.52 26.31 15.91
CA ALA A 500 24.48 25.27 15.54
C ALA A 500 24.85 25.31 14.04
N LEU A 501 23.88 25.57 13.16
CA LEU A 501 24.12 25.71 11.71
C LEU A 501 24.98 26.93 11.39
N GLU A 502 24.67 28.09 12.00
CA GLU A 502 25.44 29.32 11.83
C GLU A 502 26.88 29.19 12.34
N ASN A 503 27.06 28.53 13.49
CA ASN A 503 28.39 28.30 14.07
C ASN A 503 29.23 27.32 13.24
N CYS A 504 28.61 26.32 12.60
CA CYS A 504 29.33 25.38 11.74
C CYS A 504 29.85 26.05 10.47
N ASN A 505 29.01 26.86 9.82
CA ASN A 505 29.42 27.67 8.70
C ASN A 505 28.58 28.95 8.61
N ARG A 506 29.24 30.10 8.82
CA ARG A 506 28.61 31.41 8.87
C ARG A 506 27.87 31.80 7.58
N PHE A 507 28.27 31.26 6.42
CA PHE A 507 27.61 31.54 5.15
C PHE A 507 26.66 30.41 4.75
N PHE A 508 27.17 29.17 4.64
CA PHE A 508 26.38 28.05 4.16
C PHE A 508 25.27 27.64 5.13
N GLY A 509 25.43 27.81 6.44
CA GLY A 509 24.41 27.49 7.44
C GLY A 509 23.13 28.31 7.24
N PRO A 510 23.20 29.65 7.33
CA PRO A 510 22.03 30.50 7.09
C PRO A 510 21.47 30.39 5.67
N ALA A 511 22.33 30.30 4.65
CA ALA A 511 21.88 30.17 3.26
C ALA A 511 21.11 28.86 3.02
N PHE A 512 21.61 27.73 3.55
CA PHE A 512 20.93 26.43 3.51
C PHE A 512 19.57 26.49 4.20
N PHE A 513 19.53 27.02 5.42
CA PHE A 513 18.31 27.14 6.20
C PHE A 513 17.25 27.98 5.48
N ILE A 514 17.63 29.19 5.03
CA ILE A 514 16.71 30.10 4.32
C ILE A 514 16.21 29.46 3.01
N ALA A 515 17.11 28.86 2.23
CA ALA A 515 16.75 28.22 0.96
C ALA A 515 15.77 27.05 1.16
N TYR A 516 16.01 26.19 2.15
CA TYR A 516 15.14 25.06 2.43
C TYR A 516 13.79 25.50 3.00
N VAL A 517 13.76 26.44 3.96
CA VAL A 517 12.52 26.98 4.50
C VAL A 517 11.71 27.67 3.39
N PHE A 518 12.36 28.44 2.52
CA PHE A 518 11.68 29.05 1.38
C PHE A 518 11.06 27.98 0.45
N PHE A 519 11.83 26.95 0.10
CA PHE A 519 11.35 25.85 -0.73
C PHE A 519 10.17 25.11 -0.10
N VAL A 520 10.25 24.74 1.17
CA VAL A 520 9.18 24.01 1.87
C VAL A 520 7.94 24.89 2.05
N SER A 521 8.09 26.09 2.59
CA SER A 521 6.95 26.93 2.95
C SER A 521 6.24 27.52 1.73
N PHE A 522 6.97 28.00 0.72
CA PHE A 522 6.36 28.68 -0.42
C PHE A 522 6.05 27.76 -1.59
N ILE A 523 6.86 26.73 -1.83
CA ILE A 523 6.64 25.83 -2.98
C ILE A 523 5.87 24.60 -2.50
N LEU A 524 6.41 23.86 -1.53
CA LEU A 524 5.84 22.56 -1.17
C LEU A 524 4.44 22.65 -0.55
N LEU A 525 4.27 23.45 0.50
CA LEU A 525 2.98 23.54 1.18
C LEU A 525 1.90 24.10 0.25
N ASN A 526 2.20 25.13 -0.52
CA ASN A 526 1.23 25.75 -1.43
C ASN A 526 0.84 24.83 -2.58
N MET A 527 1.78 24.09 -3.16
CA MET A 527 1.50 23.13 -4.23
C MET A 527 0.71 21.93 -3.72
N PHE A 528 1.06 21.40 -2.54
CA PHE A 528 0.31 20.32 -1.90
C PHE A 528 -1.14 20.74 -1.58
N LEU A 529 -1.34 21.94 -1.01
CA LEU A 529 -2.67 22.49 -0.75
C LEU A 529 -3.46 22.72 -2.04
N ALA A 530 -2.82 23.19 -3.12
CA ALA A 530 -3.47 23.41 -4.40
C ALA A 530 -4.00 22.10 -5.00
N ILE A 531 -3.20 21.03 -5.01
CA ILE A 531 -3.60 19.71 -5.53
C ILE A 531 -4.81 19.15 -4.76
N ILE A 532 -4.77 19.24 -3.43
CA ILE A 532 -5.87 18.78 -2.58
C ILE A 532 -7.14 19.61 -2.80
N ASN A 533 -7.01 20.94 -2.87
CA ASN A 533 -8.14 21.83 -3.06
C ASN A 533 -8.83 21.62 -4.42
N ASP A 534 -8.06 21.40 -5.48
CA ASP A 534 -8.60 21.12 -6.82
C ASP A 534 -9.42 19.82 -6.83
N SER A 535 -8.84 18.75 -6.28
CA SER A 535 -9.55 17.47 -6.11
C SER A 535 -10.78 17.60 -5.20
N TYR A 536 -10.71 18.42 -4.14
CA TYR A 536 -11.83 18.63 -3.22
C TYR A 536 -13.02 19.32 -3.93
N VAL A 537 -12.73 20.34 -4.74
CA VAL A 537 -13.74 21.07 -5.51
C VAL A 537 -14.40 20.14 -6.54
N GLU A 538 -13.62 19.31 -7.23
CA GLU A 538 -14.12 18.32 -8.19
C GLU A 538 -15.08 17.31 -7.51
N VAL A 539 -14.63 16.68 -6.42
CA VAL A 539 -15.44 15.70 -5.68
C VAL A 539 -16.69 16.34 -5.08
N LYS A 540 -16.61 17.57 -4.58
CA LYS A 540 -17.76 18.32 -4.08
C LYS A 540 -18.80 18.56 -5.18
N ALA A 541 -18.34 18.93 -6.39
CA ALA A 541 -19.22 19.14 -7.54
C ALA A 541 -19.87 17.82 -8.00
N GLU A 542 -19.13 16.70 -7.99
CA GLU A 542 -19.67 15.38 -8.32
C GLU A 542 -20.74 14.92 -7.32
N LEU A 543 -20.49 15.11 -6.02
CA LEU A 543 -21.45 14.76 -4.97
C LEU A 543 -22.69 15.64 -5.01
N ALA A 544 -22.57 16.93 -5.34
CA ALA A 544 -23.73 17.80 -5.55
C ALA A 544 -24.60 17.36 -6.73
N ARG A 545 -24.03 16.66 -7.74
CA ARG A 545 -24.78 16.09 -8.87
C ARG A 545 -25.43 14.75 -8.54
N LYS A 546 -24.89 13.98 -7.58
CA LYS A 546 -25.50 12.74 -7.08
C LYS A 546 -26.66 13.10 -6.13
N LYS A 547 -27.90 13.06 -6.65
CA LYS A 547 -29.15 13.28 -5.90
C LYS A 547 -29.13 12.53 -4.56
N ASP A 548 -29.48 13.22 -3.47
CA ASP A 548 -29.37 12.75 -2.09
C ASP A 548 -29.91 11.33 -1.89
N GLY A 549 -29.01 10.34 -1.84
CA GLY A 549 -29.29 9.09 -1.16
C GLY A 549 -29.38 9.37 0.34
N GLU A 550 -30.48 8.98 0.98
CA GLU A 550 -30.65 9.10 2.44
C GLU A 550 -29.46 8.46 3.15
N GLY A 551 -28.84 9.20 4.07
CA GLY A 551 -27.66 8.71 4.79
C GLY A 551 -28.04 7.61 5.78
N ILE A 552 -27.08 6.75 6.12
CA ILE A 552 -27.26 5.71 7.16
C ILE A 552 -27.64 6.31 8.52
N LEU A 553 -27.24 7.57 8.79
CA LEU A 553 -27.66 8.33 9.96
C LEU A 553 -29.14 8.76 9.91
N ASP A 554 -29.66 9.10 8.73
CA ASP A 554 -31.09 9.43 8.55
C ASP A 554 -31.96 8.20 8.78
N TRP A 555 -31.50 7.03 8.31
CA TRP A 555 -32.14 5.73 8.60
C TRP A 555 -32.09 5.36 10.10
N PHE A 556 -30.94 5.50 10.76
CA PHE A 556 -30.82 5.22 12.21
C PHE A 556 -31.71 6.16 13.03
N MET A 557 -31.72 7.45 12.69
CA MET A 557 -32.62 8.43 13.31
C MET A 557 -34.08 8.10 13.03
N ASN A 558 -34.42 7.56 11.86
CA ASN A 558 -35.77 7.10 11.54
C ASN A 558 -36.17 5.83 12.33
N ILE A 559 -35.24 4.92 12.62
CA ILE A 559 -35.47 3.75 13.49
C ILE A 559 -35.59 4.15 14.95
N VAL A 560 -34.71 5.03 15.44
CA VAL A 560 -34.80 5.57 16.81
C VAL A 560 -36.11 6.35 16.97
N ARG A 561 -36.50 7.15 15.97
CA ARG A 561 -37.82 7.82 15.91
C ARG A 561 -38.98 6.81 15.82
N GLY A 562 -38.80 5.71 15.10
CA GLY A 562 -39.75 4.60 14.99
C GLY A 562 -39.93 3.82 16.29
N LEU A 563 -38.87 3.65 17.07
CA LEU A 563 -38.91 3.05 18.41
C LEU A 563 -39.62 3.96 19.43
N THR A 564 -39.56 5.29 19.26
CA THR A 564 -40.36 6.25 20.04
C THR A 564 -41.82 6.38 19.61
N LYS A 565 -42.18 5.95 18.39
CA LYS A 565 -43.57 5.88 17.91
C LYS A 565 -44.03 4.42 17.80
N ARG A 566 -44.32 3.82 18.95
CA ARG A 566 -44.90 2.47 19.00
C ARG A 566 -46.37 2.53 18.57
N GLY A 567 -46.63 2.22 17.30
CA GLY A 567 -47.96 1.87 16.81
C GLY A 567 -48.38 2.56 15.52
N LYS A 568 -47.87 2.08 14.38
CA LYS A 568 -48.64 1.86 13.15
C LYS A 568 -47.79 1.04 12.19
N ARG A 569 -48.33 -0.11 11.77
CA ARG A 569 -47.76 -0.93 10.69
C ARG A 569 -47.82 -0.11 9.39
N PRO A 570 -46.91 -0.33 8.43
CA PRO A 570 -47.13 0.17 7.09
C PRO A 570 -48.24 -0.69 6.47
N ASP A 571 -49.46 -0.19 6.53
CA ASP A 571 -50.57 -0.73 5.74
C ASP A 571 -50.33 -0.40 4.25
N GLY A 572 -51.04 -1.09 3.37
CA GLY A 572 -50.99 -0.93 1.91
C GLY A 572 -51.25 0.51 1.43
N PRO A 573 -51.31 0.74 0.10
CA PRO A 573 -51.36 2.10 -0.43
C PRO A 573 -52.46 2.89 0.25
N SER A 574 -52.08 4.03 0.83
CA SER A 574 -53.02 4.94 1.48
C SER A 574 -54.12 5.31 0.50
N GLU A 575 -55.34 5.50 1.03
CA GLU A 575 -56.52 6.05 0.34
C GLU A 575 -56.28 7.44 -0.32
N ASP A 576 -55.05 7.94 -0.44
CA ASP A 576 -54.68 9.26 -0.98
C ASP A 576 -53.45 9.18 -1.91
N ALA A 577 -53.39 8.22 -2.83
CA ALA A 577 -52.30 8.17 -3.83
C ALA A 577 -52.58 9.12 -5.00
N THR A 578 -51.66 10.06 -5.24
CA THR A 578 -51.82 11.13 -6.25
C THR A 578 -51.45 10.62 -7.66
N TYR A 579 -51.89 11.34 -8.71
CA TYR A 579 -51.55 11.07 -10.12
C TYR A 579 -50.07 10.73 -10.36
N GLU A 580 -49.15 11.50 -9.78
CA GLU A 580 -47.70 11.28 -9.95
C GLU A 580 -47.21 10.00 -9.29
N ASP A 581 -47.82 9.58 -8.18
CA ASP A 581 -47.45 8.32 -7.52
C ASP A 581 -47.82 7.13 -8.40
N TYR A 582 -49.04 7.11 -8.94
CA TYR A 582 -49.49 6.06 -9.87
C TYR A 582 -48.70 6.06 -11.17
N LYS A 583 -48.35 7.24 -11.71
CA LYS A 583 -47.49 7.35 -12.90
C LYS A 583 -46.11 6.77 -12.64
N ILE A 584 -45.48 7.09 -11.51
CA ILE A 584 -44.19 6.53 -11.11
C ILE A 584 -44.28 5.02 -10.90
N MET A 585 -45.40 4.51 -10.37
CA MET A 585 -45.62 3.08 -10.14
C MET A 585 -45.72 2.30 -11.45
N LEU A 586 -46.48 2.79 -12.43
CA LEU A 586 -46.56 2.16 -13.76
C LEU A 586 -45.23 2.22 -14.51
N TYR A 587 -44.48 3.31 -14.38
CA TYR A 587 -43.15 3.44 -14.96
C TYR A 587 -42.17 2.43 -14.34
N ARG A 588 -42.23 2.23 -13.01
CA ARG A 588 -41.41 1.25 -12.29
C ARG A 588 -41.79 -0.20 -12.59
N ALA A 589 -43.04 -0.46 -12.98
CA ALA A 589 -43.50 -1.77 -13.42
C ALA A 589 -43.02 -2.13 -14.84
N GLY A 590 -42.35 -1.21 -15.54
CA GLY A 590 -41.71 -1.45 -16.83
C GLY A 590 -42.53 -1.02 -18.04
N TYR A 591 -43.64 -0.31 -17.84
CA TYR A 591 -44.46 0.23 -18.93
C TYR A 591 -43.88 1.56 -19.47
N ALA A 592 -44.00 1.78 -20.78
CA ALA A 592 -43.47 2.97 -21.43
C ALA A 592 -44.28 4.23 -21.07
N GLU A 593 -43.61 5.36 -20.88
CA GLU A 593 -44.27 6.61 -20.44
C GLU A 593 -45.39 7.06 -21.37
N LYS A 594 -45.21 6.84 -22.68
CA LYS A 594 -46.19 7.19 -23.70
C LYS A 594 -47.50 6.43 -23.52
N ASP A 595 -47.42 5.13 -23.21
CA ASP A 595 -48.58 4.26 -23.04
C ASP A 595 -49.31 4.57 -21.73
N ILE A 596 -48.55 4.89 -20.68
CA ILE A 596 -49.06 5.34 -19.39
C ILE A 596 -49.83 6.65 -19.56
N ASN A 597 -49.23 7.65 -20.21
CA ASN A 597 -49.86 8.95 -20.43
C ASN A 597 -51.11 8.81 -21.33
N GLU A 598 -51.07 7.96 -22.36
CA GLU A 598 -52.22 7.69 -23.22
C GLU A 598 -53.39 7.07 -22.43
N ALA A 599 -53.12 6.10 -21.56
CA ALA A 599 -54.16 5.53 -20.71
C ALA A 599 -54.74 6.55 -19.72
N PHE A 600 -53.89 7.33 -19.03
CA PHE A 600 -54.38 8.39 -18.14
C PHE A 600 -55.26 9.41 -18.86
N THR A 601 -54.91 9.79 -20.10
CA THR A 601 -55.75 10.70 -20.90
C THR A 601 -57.09 10.07 -21.29
N ARG A 602 -57.14 8.77 -21.62
CA ARG A 602 -58.40 8.07 -21.93
C ARG A 602 -59.36 8.01 -20.74
N PHE A 603 -58.82 7.88 -19.53
CA PHE A 603 -59.59 7.86 -18.30
C PHE A 603 -59.82 9.27 -17.69
N ASN A 604 -59.47 10.34 -18.41
CA ASN A 604 -59.60 11.75 -17.96
C ASN A 604 -58.90 12.05 -16.62
N VAL A 605 -57.80 11.36 -16.34
CA VAL A 605 -56.98 11.62 -15.15
C VAL A 605 -55.85 12.57 -15.54
N THR A 606 -55.74 13.69 -14.83
CA THR A 606 -54.75 14.73 -15.11
C THR A 606 -53.86 14.95 -13.89
N THR A 607 -52.79 15.73 -14.05
CA THR A 607 -51.89 16.12 -12.95
C THR A 607 -52.60 16.88 -11.81
N MET A 608 -53.83 17.36 -12.02
CA MET A 608 -54.64 18.03 -11.01
C MET A 608 -55.62 17.10 -10.28
N THR A 609 -55.65 15.81 -10.61
CA THR A 609 -56.50 14.83 -9.93
C THR A 609 -55.85 14.44 -8.60
N GLU A 610 -56.37 15.00 -7.50
CA GLU A 610 -55.83 14.78 -6.15
C GLU A 610 -55.98 13.33 -5.65
N HIS A 611 -57.08 12.66 -6.03
CA HIS A 611 -57.38 11.29 -5.61
C HIS A 611 -57.91 10.44 -6.77
N ILE A 612 -57.30 9.28 -7.00
CA ILE A 612 -57.73 8.28 -7.98
C ILE A 612 -58.34 7.09 -7.22
N PRO A 613 -59.62 6.77 -7.42
CA PRO A 613 -60.24 5.60 -6.81
C PRO A 613 -59.52 4.31 -7.22
N GLU A 614 -59.31 3.39 -6.29
CA GLU A 614 -58.53 2.15 -6.49
C GLU A 614 -59.01 1.33 -7.70
N LYS A 615 -60.33 1.23 -7.89
CA LYS A 615 -60.94 0.53 -9.02
C LYS A 615 -60.61 1.18 -10.38
N MET A 616 -60.51 2.51 -10.41
CA MET A 616 -60.14 3.25 -11.62
C MET A 616 -58.64 3.10 -11.92
N ALA A 617 -57.81 2.98 -10.89
CA ALA A 617 -56.38 2.70 -11.05
C ALA A 617 -56.14 1.29 -11.60
N GLU A 618 -56.92 0.29 -11.16
CA GLU A 618 -56.90 -1.06 -11.74
C GLU A 618 -57.30 -1.05 -13.22
N ASP A 619 -58.38 -0.34 -13.57
CA ASP A 619 -58.84 -0.21 -14.96
C ASP A 619 -57.77 0.46 -15.86
N ILE A 620 -57.08 1.49 -15.34
CA ILE A 620 -55.97 2.16 -16.05
C ILE A 620 -54.81 1.19 -16.25
N ALA A 621 -54.44 0.42 -15.22
CA ALA A 621 -53.35 -0.54 -15.31
C ALA A 621 -53.64 -1.66 -16.32
N ASP A 622 -54.86 -2.18 -16.34
CA ASP A 622 -55.30 -3.20 -17.29
C ASP A 622 -55.34 -2.67 -18.74
N GLU A 623 -55.71 -1.40 -18.94
CA GLU A 623 -55.65 -0.75 -20.25
C GLU A 623 -54.21 -0.58 -20.74
N VAL A 624 -53.29 -0.15 -19.87
CA VAL A 624 -51.85 -0.04 -20.21
C VAL A 624 -51.29 -1.42 -20.57
N ALA A 625 -51.64 -2.45 -19.81
CA ALA A 625 -51.21 -3.83 -20.09
C ALA A 625 -51.74 -4.32 -21.45
N ARG A 626 -53.05 -4.14 -21.73
CA ARG A 626 -53.65 -4.52 -23.02
C ARG A 626 -53.03 -3.79 -24.21
N THR A 627 -52.82 -2.49 -24.07
CA THR A 627 -52.25 -1.65 -25.15
C THR A 627 -50.80 -2.06 -25.44
N THR A 628 -50.03 -2.38 -24.40
CA THR A 628 -48.66 -2.87 -24.52
C THR A 628 -48.60 -4.24 -25.21
N GLU A 629 -49.51 -5.16 -24.85
CA GLU A 629 -49.60 -6.50 -25.46
C GLU A 629 -50.00 -6.44 -26.94
N GLN A 630 -50.95 -5.56 -27.30
CA GLN A 630 -51.34 -5.32 -28.70
C GLN A 630 -50.19 -4.75 -29.53
N LYS A 631 -49.46 -3.77 -29.00
CA LYS A 631 -48.27 -3.21 -29.67
C LYS A 631 -47.20 -4.29 -29.83
N ARG A 632 -46.99 -5.16 -28.83
CA ARG A 632 -46.05 -6.28 -28.94
C ARG A 632 -46.41 -7.22 -30.08
N HIS A 633 -47.67 -7.61 -30.22
CA HIS A 633 -48.13 -8.44 -31.35
C HIS A 633 -47.97 -7.75 -32.71
N TYR A 634 -48.21 -6.44 -32.78
CA TYR A 634 -48.02 -5.66 -34.00
C TYR A 634 -46.54 -5.59 -34.43
N MET A 635 -45.64 -5.44 -33.46
CA MET A 635 -44.18 -5.38 -33.69
C MET A 635 -43.59 -6.75 -34.01
N GLU A 636 -44.14 -7.83 -33.47
CA GLU A 636 -43.77 -9.20 -33.83
C GLU A 636 -44.11 -9.51 -35.30
N ASN A 637 -45.28 -9.10 -35.79
CA ASN A 637 -45.63 -9.20 -37.21
C ASN A 637 -44.75 -8.31 -38.12
N HIS A 638 -44.33 -7.12 -37.64
CA HIS A 638 -43.39 -6.26 -38.39
C HIS A 638 -41.98 -6.83 -38.47
N ARG A 639 -41.54 -7.57 -37.44
CA ARG A 639 -40.27 -8.27 -37.43
C ARG A 639 -40.20 -9.36 -38.51
N ASP A 640 -41.31 -10.06 -38.75
CA ASP A 640 -41.40 -11.06 -39.82
C ASP A 640 -41.34 -10.42 -41.21
N TYR A 641 -41.96 -9.26 -41.39
CA TYR A 641 -41.84 -8.45 -42.62
C TYR A 641 -40.43 -7.92 -42.84
N ALA A 642 -39.76 -7.43 -41.80
CA ALA A 642 -38.37 -6.95 -41.87
C ALA A 642 -37.39 -8.08 -42.22
N ASN A 643 -37.61 -9.27 -41.66
CA ASN A 643 -36.83 -10.47 -42.01
C ASN A 643 -37.06 -10.91 -43.46
N LEU A 644 -38.28 -10.75 -43.99
CA LEU A 644 -38.58 -11.02 -45.40
C LEU A 644 -37.89 -10.02 -46.33
N ASN A 645 -37.93 -8.72 -46.00
CA ASN A 645 -37.23 -7.68 -46.77
C ASN A 645 -35.71 -7.93 -46.81
N ARG A 646 -35.11 -8.27 -45.66
CA ARG A 646 -33.68 -8.62 -45.61
C ARG A 646 -33.33 -9.83 -46.49
N ARG A 647 -34.24 -10.81 -46.62
CA ARG A 647 -34.05 -11.94 -47.54
C ARG A 647 -34.18 -11.52 -49.01
N VAL A 648 -35.06 -10.57 -49.32
CA VAL A 648 -35.21 -10.00 -50.66
C VAL A 648 -33.97 -9.19 -51.04
N ASP A 649 -33.41 -8.39 -50.13
CA ASP A 649 -32.17 -7.62 -50.36
C ASP A 649 -30.98 -8.55 -50.62
N GLN A 650 -30.84 -9.63 -49.82
CA GLN A 650 -29.83 -10.67 -50.07
C GLN A 650 -30.02 -11.35 -51.44
N MET A 651 -31.28 -11.51 -51.87
CA MET A 651 -31.58 -12.03 -53.20
C MET A 651 -31.19 -11.02 -54.29
N GLN A 652 -31.42 -9.72 -54.11
CA GLN A 652 -30.98 -8.68 -55.05
C GLN A 652 -29.46 -8.61 -55.17
N GLU A 653 -28.72 -8.66 -54.06
CA GLU A 653 -27.25 -8.73 -54.11
C GLU A 653 -26.75 -9.96 -54.86
N SER A 654 -27.41 -11.11 -54.67
CA SER A 654 -27.07 -12.33 -55.40
C SER A 654 -27.31 -12.20 -56.91
N VAL A 655 -28.37 -11.48 -57.31
CA VAL A 655 -28.68 -11.20 -58.72
C VAL A 655 -27.66 -10.24 -59.32
N PHE A 656 -27.27 -9.17 -58.61
CA PHE A 656 -26.21 -8.27 -59.07
C PHE A 656 -24.87 -9.01 -59.25
N SER A 657 -24.51 -9.91 -58.33
CA SER A 657 -23.33 -10.78 -58.48
C SER A 657 -23.44 -11.70 -59.71
N ILE A 658 -24.63 -12.19 -60.05
CA ILE A 658 -24.83 -13.02 -61.25
C ILE A 658 -24.67 -12.18 -62.51
N VAL A 659 -25.22 -10.96 -62.54
CA VAL A 659 -25.07 -10.03 -63.66
C VAL A 659 -23.60 -9.68 -63.89
N ASP A 660 -22.85 -9.38 -62.83
CA ASP A 660 -21.43 -9.05 -62.91
C ASP A 660 -20.58 -10.25 -63.39
N ARG A 661 -20.99 -11.48 -63.04
CA ARG A 661 -20.40 -12.70 -63.62
C ARG A 661 -20.72 -12.87 -65.10
N ILE A 662 -21.93 -12.52 -65.53
CA ILE A 662 -22.32 -12.59 -66.95
C ILE A 662 -21.54 -11.55 -67.76
N GLU A 663 -21.35 -10.33 -67.23
CA GLU A 663 -20.51 -9.31 -67.89
C GLU A 663 -19.07 -9.78 -68.04
N ASN A 664 -18.48 -10.40 -67.01
CA ASN A 664 -17.15 -10.99 -67.11
C ASN A 664 -17.07 -12.15 -68.13
N VAL A 665 -18.10 -12.99 -68.22
CA VAL A 665 -18.17 -14.04 -69.24
C VAL A 665 -18.31 -13.43 -70.65
N SER A 666 -19.06 -12.35 -70.81
CA SER A 666 -19.18 -11.63 -72.08
C SER A 666 -17.84 -10.99 -72.49
N ALA A 667 -17.14 -10.34 -71.56
CA ALA A 667 -15.84 -9.74 -71.80
C ALA A 667 -14.77 -10.79 -72.18
N THR A 668 -14.77 -11.95 -71.52
CA THR A 668 -13.88 -13.06 -71.89
C THR A 668 -14.19 -13.63 -73.26
N LEU A 669 -15.47 -13.79 -73.63
CA LEU A 669 -15.88 -14.21 -74.98
C LEU A 669 -15.42 -13.21 -76.06
N GLN A 670 -15.58 -11.90 -75.83
CA GLN A 670 -15.08 -10.88 -76.74
C GLN A 670 -13.55 -10.93 -76.88
N THR A 671 -12.84 -11.22 -75.79
CA THR A 671 -11.38 -11.35 -75.80
C THR A 671 -10.93 -12.58 -76.60
N ILE A 672 -11.63 -13.72 -76.45
CA ILE A 672 -11.40 -14.93 -77.23
C ILE A 672 -11.66 -14.68 -78.71
N GLU A 673 -12.74 -13.97 -79.06
CA GLU A 673 -13.06 -13.64 -80.44
C GLU A 673 -12.01 -12.72 -81.07
N LYS A 674 -11.51 -11.75 -80.31
CA LYS A 674 -10.42 -10.86 -80.73
C LYS A 674 -9.10 -11.63 -80.93
N GLN A 675 -8.78 -12.60 -80.08
CA GLN A 675 -7.64 -13.50 -80.26
C GLN A 675 -7.79 -14.37 -81.52
N ARG A 676 -9.00 -14.85 -81.80
CA ARG A 676 -9.29 -15.65 -82.99
C ARG A 676 -9.06 -14.86 -84.28
N ILE A 677 -9.51 -13.59 -84.31
CA ILE A 677 -9.28 -12.68 -85.44
C ILE A 677 -7.78 -12.40 -85.60
N GLN A 678 -7.04 -12.13 -84.52
CA GLN A 678 -5.58 -11.93 -84.58
C GLN A 678 -4.81 -13.16 -85.07
N GLN A 679 -5.22 -14.37 -84.71
CA GLN A 679 -4.62 -15.60 -85.24
C GLN A 679 -4.91 -15.78 -86.73
N GLN A 680 -6.10 -15.39 -87.20
CA GLN A 680 -6.47 -15.46 -88.61
C GLN A 680 -5.71 -14.44 -89.46
N ASP A 681 -5.53 -13.22 -88.96
CA ASP A 681 -4.72 -12.18 -89.62
C ASP A 681 -3.22 -12.50 -89.60
N GLY A 682 -2.71 -13.06 -88.49
CA GLY A 682 -1.32 -13.51 -88.39
C GLY A 682 -0.98 -14.67 -89.33
N GLY A 683 -1.92 -15.60 -89.54
CA GLY A 683 -1.80 -16.69 -90.51
C GLY A 683 -1.71 -16.19 -91.95
N ASN A 684 -2.59 -15.26 -92.34
CA ASN A 684 -2.58 -14.66 -93.67
C ASN A 684 -1.31 -13.83 -93.94
N LEU A 685 -0.76 -13.14 -92.92
CA LEU A 685 0.47 -12.36 -93.06
C LEU A 685 1.71 -13.23 -93.23
N MET A 686 1.78 -14.37 -92.53
CA MET A 686 2.86 -15.36 -92.69
C MET A 686 2.84 -16.01 -94.07
N ASP A 687 1.67 -16.33 -94.61
CA ASP A 687 1.56 -16.87 -95.98
C ASP A 687 1.95 -15.83 -97.04
N LEU A 688 1.59 -14.55 -96.86
CA LEU A 688 2.00 -13.47 -97.75
C LEU A 688 3.53 -13.24 -97.70
N SER A 689 4.12 -13.28 -96.51
CA SER A 689 5.57 -13.16 -96.30
C SER A 689 6.34 -14.31 -96.97
N ASN A 690 5.85 -15.54 -96.82
CA ASN A 690 6.45 -16.71 -97.47
C ASN A 690 6.36 -16.63 -99.00
N LEU A 691 5.24 -16.14 -99.56
CA LEU A 691 5.08 -15.90 -101.00
C LEU A 691 6.04 -14.82 -101.52
N LEU A 692 6.19 -13.71 -100.80
CA LEU A 692 7.11 -12.63 -101.17
C LEU A 692 8.57 -13.09 -101.10
N THR A 693 8.95 -13.83 -100.05
CA THR A 693 10.30 -14.37 -99.89
C THR A 693 10.64 -15.37 -101.01
N LYS A 694 9.66 -16.16 -101.45
CA LYS A 694 9.81 -17.09 -102.59
C LYS A 694 9.97 -16.32 -103.92
N GLN A 695 9.26 -15.21 -104.11
CA GLN A 695 9.45 -14.37 -105.30
C GLN A 695 10.80 -13.66 -105.33
N VAL A 696 11.29 -13.15 -104.19
CA VAL A 696 12.62 -12.52 -104.11
C VAL A 696 13.72 -13.54 -104.41
N ARG A 697 13.66 -14.73 -103.81
CA ARG A 697 14.63 -15.81 -104.07
C ARG A 697 14.64 -16.24 -105.54
N ASN A 698 13.48 -16.31 -106.19
CA ASN A 698 13.40 -16.62 -107.62
C ASN A 698 14.01 -15.51 -108.50
N ARG A 699 13.82 -14.24 -108.14
CA ARG A 699 14.44 -13.10 -108.86
C ARG A 699 15.96 -13.05 -108.67
N GLU A 700 16.46 -13.36 -107.48
CA GLU A 700 17.91 -13.42 -107.23
C GLU A 700 18.57 -14.60 -107.96
N SER A 701 17.92 -15.77 -107.99
CA SER A 701 18.40 -16.92 -108.76
C SER A 701 18.47 -16.63 -110.28
N ALA A 702 17.45 -15.97 -110.83
CA ALA A 702 17.45 -15.53 -112.23
C ALA A 702 18.55 -14.48 -112.52
N ARG A 703 18.80 -13.55 -111.58
CA ARG A 703 19.89 -12.57 -111.70
C ARG A 703 21.27 -13.23 -111.65
N CYS A 704 21.50 -14.18 -110.75
CA CYS A 704 22.74 -14.94 -110.70
C CYS A 704 22.96 -15.71 -112.01
N GLN A 705 21.96 -16.44 -112.52
CA GLN A 705 22.09 -17.15 -113.81
C GLN A 705 22.39 -16.21 -114.99
N THR A 706 21.82 -15.00 -114.99
CA THR A 706 22.09 -14.00 -116.04
C THR A 706 23.50 -13.42 -115.93
N ILE A 707 24.02 -13.24 -114.71
CA ILE A 707 25.39 -12.76 -114.47
C ILE A 707 26.41 -13.85 -114.84
N THR A 708 26.16 -15.12 -114.53
CA THR A 708 27.03 -16.24 -114.96
C THR A 708 27.04 -16.37 -116.48
N ALA A 709 25.87 -16.25 -117.15
CA ALA A 709 25.78 -16.28 -118.61
C ALA A 709 26.44 -15.07 -119.31
N LEU A 710 26.61 -13.94 -118.62
CA LEU A 710 27.36 -12.79 -119.10
C LEU A 710 28.87 -12.87 -118.79
N ALA A 711 29.27 -13.69 -117.81
CA ALA A 711 30.67 -13.99 -117.52
C ALA A 711 31.25 -15.02 -118.50
N ASP A 712 30.49 -16.08 -118.82
CA ASP A 712 30.93 -17.15 -119.74
C ASP A 712 31.04 -16.71 -121.20
N LYS A 713 30.39 -15.60 -121.60
CA LYS A 713 30.47 -15.04 -122.97
C LYS A 713 31.56 -13.96 -123.16
N LYS A 714 32.35 -13.70 -122.12
CA LYS A 714 33.49 -12.77 -122.17
C LYS A 714 34.85 -13.50 -122.22
N GLU A 715 34.83 -14.83 -122.27
CA GLU A 715 36.00 -15.73 -122.37
C GLU A 715 35.99 -16.65 -123.62
N GLU A 716 35.10 -16.43 -124.59
CA GLU A 716 35.15 -16.92 -126.00
C GLU A 716 34.72 -15.79 -126.94
#